data_AF-A0A090N385-F1
#
_entry.id   AF-A0A090N385-F1
#
_cell.length_a   1.000
_cell.length_b   1.000
_cell.length_c   1.000
_cell.angle_alpha   90.00
_cell.angle_beta   90.00
_cell.angle_gamma   90.00
#
_symmetry.space_group_name_H-M   'P 1'
#
loop_
_entity.id
_entity.type
_entity.pdbx_description
1 polymer ?
#
loop_
_entity_poly.entity_id
_entity_poly.type
_entity_poly.pdbx_seq_one_letter_code
_entity_poly.pdbx_strand_id
1 'polypeptide(L)'
;MEAADGSEAVALDEQLAPHVEHLRYRYATFRERKSAIEAAEGSLDAFSRGYERFGFTTDASGEITFREWAPAASHVALIGDFNDWNGDATPLRRSEFGTWEVTLPKGAIAHGSRVKVRVYNDQGQFDRIPAWIRRATVEPGVMGAGYDGVYWAPEEKYEFKNAKPKKPVASRIYEAHVGMSSNDPKINSYREFADDVLPRVAAGGYNTVQLMAVMEHAYYGSFGYHVTNPFAVSSRSGTPEDLKYLVDKAHGLGVRVLLDVVHSHASSNTNDGIAGFDLGQRDVDSYFGTGEAGYHWLWDSRLYKYDNWEVMRYLLSNLRYWVDEYNFDGFRFDGVTSMLYHHHGLQMEFSGDYEQYFSTSTNVDGVVYLMLANELLHSLYPEIEVIAEDVSGMPTLCLPVDKGGVGFDARLAMSIPDFWVKYLKTKPDEQWSTFEMVSTLCNRRYTEKAIAYVESHDQSIVGDKTTAFWLMDAEMYDGMSTLNEPSVVIERGIALHKMLRLVTASLGGEGYLTFMGNEFGHPEWVDFPREGNGWSHDYCRRRWDLADADHLRYQHLLNFDKGMLALDDQYSYIAAAHQHVSTADDNRQILVFERGPLVFVFNFHPHQTYEGLEIGVPEPGKYQLAFDTDAREFGGKSRCGFSVDHFTSPDGPESWVGPYEQPPRAAKMLVLSPARSAQVYFKVPEPAPSAEPSVSDIVREIDADAGAAR
;
A
#
# COMPACT_ATOMS: atom_id res chain seq x y z
N MET A 1 20.24 29.68 -11.57
CA MET A 1 19.02 29.04 -11.04
C MET A 1 18.71 29.74 -9.75
N GLU A 2 17.54 30.36 -9.63
CA GLU A 2 17.04 30.82 -8.34
C GLU A 2 16.95 29.63 -7.39
N ALA A 3 17.27 29.82 -6.12
CA ALA A 3 17.15 28.76 -5.12
C ALA A 3 15.67 28.40 -4.97
N ALA A 4 15.35 27.11 -4.85
CA ALA A 4 13.97 26.69 -4.68
C ALA A 4 13.34 27.38 -3.47
N ASP A 5 12.10 27.85 -3.62
CA ASP A 5 11.33 28.54 -2.57
C ASP A 5 10.02 27.81 -2.22
N GLY A 6 9.75 26.68 -2.87
CA GLY A 6 8.55 25.87 -2.67
C GLY A 6 7.40 26.24 -3.61
N SER A 7 7.56 27.26 -4.47
CA SER A 7 6.54 27.67 -5.44
C SER A 7 6.57 26.89 -6.76
N GLU A 8 7.51 25.95 -6.94
CA GLU A 8 7.74 25.25 -8.20
C GLU A 8 6.51 24.45 -8.67
N ALA A 9 5.71 23.93 -7.74
CA ALA A 9 4.49 23.20 -8.04
C ALA A 9 3.44 24.06 -8.78
N VAL A 10 3.47 25.39 -8.64
CA VAL A 10 2.55 26.31 -9.34
C VAL A 10 2.70 26.22 -10.86
N ALA A 11 3.90 25.89 -11.36
CA ALA A 11 4.12 25.69 -12.79
C ALA A 11 3.49 24.39 -13.33
N LEU A 12 3.21 23.42 -12.44
CA LEU A 12 2.52 22.17 -12.79
C LEU A 12 1.00 22.28 -12.62
N ASP A 13 0.54 23.22 -11.80
CA ASP A 13 -0.86 23.44 -11.49
C ASP A 13 -1.13 24.90 -11.08
N GLU A 14 -1.71 25.67 -12.01
CA GLU A 14 -1.99 27.10 -11.82
C GLU A 14 -3.00 27.39 -10.70
N GLN A 15 -3.81 26.41 -10.29
CA GLN A 15 -4.77 26.57 -9.18
C GLN A 15 -4.07 26.73 -7.82
N LEU A 16 -2.77 26.42 -7.74
CA LEU A 16 -1.94 26.66 -6.56
C LEU A 16 -1.54 28.13 -6.39
N ALA A 17 -1.64 28.96 -7.44
CA ALA A 17 -1.14 30.34 -7.42
C ALA A 17 -1.74 31.22 -6.29
N PRO A 18 -3.06 31.15 -5.97
CA PRO A 18 -3.63 31.88 -4.84
C PRO A 18 -3.09 31.45 -3.47
N HIS A 19 -2.54 30.22 -3.36
CA HIS A 19 -2.04 29.62 -2.13
C HIS A 19 -0.50 29.57 -2.08
N VAL A 20 0.19 30.26 -2.98
CA VAL A 20 1.66 30.20 -3.09
C VAL A 20 2.39 30.60 -1.80
N GLU A 21 1.84 31.54 -1.03
CA GLU A 21 2.42 31.96 0.25
C GLU A 21 2.36 30.85 1.31
N HIS A 22 1.31 30.02 1.29
CA HIS A 22 1.24 28.83 2.15
C HIS A 22 2.32 27.81 1.77
N LEU A 23 2.54 27.58 0.46
CA LEU A 23 3.59 26.68 -0.03
C LEU A 23 5.00 27.18 0.34
N ARG A 24 5.24 28.49 0.18
CA ARG A 24 6.50 29.15 0.59
C ARG A 24 6.74 29.04 2.09
N TYR A 25 5.71 29.30 2.91
CA TYR A 25 5.80 29.17 4.36
C TYR A 25 6.13 27.73 4.80
N ARG A 26 5.43 26.74 4.21
CA ARG A 26 5.70 25.32 4.43
C ARG A 26 7.15 24.97 4.09
N TYR A 27 7.63 25.36 2.90
CA TYR A 27 8.97 25.04 2.44
C TYR A 27 10.06 25.76 3.24
N ALA A 28 9.82 27.02 3.65
CA ALA A 28 10.71 27.76 4.54
C ALA A 28 10.85 27.05 5.90
N THR A 29 9.72 26.62 6.50
CA THR A 29 9.71 25.86 7.75
C THR A 29 10.48 24.54 7.62
N PHE A 30 10.30 23.80 6.52
CA PHE A 30 11.09 22.60 6.23
C PHE A 30 12.59 22.89 6.18
N ARG A 31 13.00 23.92 5.44
CA ARG A 31 14.42 24.31 5.33
C ARG A 31 15.01 24.74 6.65
N GLU A 32 14.26 25.50 7.45
CA GLU A 32 14.69 25.92 8.79
C GLU A 32 14.96 24.70 9.68
N ARG A 33 14.01 23.74 9.76
CA ARG A 33 14.18 22.53 10.56
C ARG A 33 15.33 21.66 10.06
N LYS A 34 15.41 21.42 8.75
CA LYS A 34 16.50 20.64 8.15
C LYS A 34 17.86 21.29 8.47
N SER A 35 17.98 22.61 8.29
CA SER A 35 19.22 23.34 8.59
C SER A 35 19.57 23.31 10.07
N ALA A 36 18.58 23.39 10.96
CA ALA A 36 18.80 23.26 12.40
C ALA A 36 19.34 21.86 12.76
N ILE A 37 18.75 20.80 12.20
CA ILE A 37 19.23 19.42 12.38
C ILE A 37 20.66 19.27 11.85
N GLU A 38 20.94 19.74 10.64
CA GLU A 38 22.29 19.69 10.05
C GLU A 38 23.31 20.45 10.90
N ALA A 39 22.94 21.61 11.47
CA ALA A 39 23.83 22.39 12.31
C ALA A 39 24.11 21.73 13.67
N ALA A 40 23.11 21.09 14.29
CA ALA A 40 23.23 20.52 15.63
C ALA A 40 23.71 19.06 15.65
N GLU A 41 23.33 18.28 14.65
CA GLU A 41 23.50 16.81 14.59
C GLU A 41 24.34 16.38 13.38
N GLY A 42 24.77 17.34 12.55
CA GLY A 42 25.66 17.14 11.40
C GLY A 42 24.93 16.82 10.10
N SER A 43 23.88 16.00 10.13
CA SER A 43 23.06 15.68 8.95
C SER A 43 21.75 14.98 9.33
N LEU A 44 20.80 14.91 8.39
CA LEU A 44 19.63 14.02 8.51
C LEU A 44 20.02 12.54 8.62
N ASP A 45 21.10 12.11 7.95
CA ASP A 45 21.67 10.76 8.08
C ASP A 45 22.06 10.48 9.54
N ALA A 46 22.88 11.34 10.14
CA ALA A 46 23.30 11.17 11.54
C ALA A 46 22.13 11.27 12.52
N PHE A 47 21.18 12.19 12.28
CA PHE A 47 20.03 12.41 13.15
C PHE A 47 19.10 11.19 13.23
N SER A 48 18.91 10.49 12.10
CA SER A 48 18.07 9.28 12.01
C SER A 48 18.73 8.01 12.58
N ARG A 49 19.98 8.07 13.05
CA ARG A 49 20.63 6.95 13.78
C ARG A 49 20.29 6.95 15.27
N GLY A 50 19.13 7.49 15.66
CA GLY A 50 18.70 7.55 17.05
C GLY A 50 18.65 6.18 17.72
N TYR A 51 18.28 5.12 16.99
CA TYR A 51 18.22 3.74 17.50
C TYR A 51 19.60 3.11 17.78
N GLU A 52 20.69 3.73 17.32
CA GLU A 52 22.07 3.39 17.68
C GLU A 52 22.52 4.09 18.97
N ARG A 53 21.70 5.00 19.52
CA ARG A 53 21.98 5.77 20.74
C ARG A 53 20.95 5.52 21.84
N PHE A 54 19.67 5.49 21.50
CA PHE A 54 18.54 5.32 22.41
C PHE A 54 18.12 3.85 22.53
N GLY A 55 17.41 3.53 23.61
CA GLY A 55 17.12 2.15 23.97
C GLY A 55 18.39 1.42 24.40
N PHE A 56 18.45 0.11 24.15
CA PHE A 56 19.63 -0.70 24.46
C PHE A 56 20.60 -0.71 23.29
N THR A 57 21.84 -0.33 23.57
CA THR A 57 22.95 -0.32 22.61
C THR A 57 24.13 -1.05 23.22
N THR A 58 24.99 -1.60 22.39
CA THR A 58 26.18 -2.34 22.84
C THR A 58 27.40 -1.84 22.09
N ASP A 59 28.46 -1.51 22.82
CA ASP A 59 29.71 -1.03 22.23
C ASP A 59 30.64 -2.17 21.79
N ALA A 60 31.82 -1.83 21.26
CA ALA A 60 32.80 -2.83 20.83
C ALA A 60 33.39 -3.68 21.97
N SER A 61 33.33 -3.21 23.22
CA SER A 61 33.77 -3.96 24.40
C SER A 61 32.69 -4.94 24.90
N GLY A 62 31.44 -4.72 24.48
CA GLY A 62 30.26 -5.47 24.89
C GLY A 62 29.53 -4.85 26.08
N GLU A 63 29.93 -3.66 26.54
CA GLU A 63 29.16 -2.90 27.53
C GLU A 63 27.81 -2.50 26.96
N ILE A 64 26.77 -2.55 27.80
CA ILE A 64 25.40 -2.23 27.42
C ILE A 64 25.10 -0.82 27.89
N THR A 65 24.84 0.10 26.98
CA THR A 65 24.32 1.43 27.32
C THR A 65 22.82 1.47 27.05
N PHE A 66 22.06 1.86 28.08
CA PHE A 66 20.64 2.13 27.97
C PHE A 66 20.38 3.63 28.07
N ARG A 67 19.64 4.20 27.11
CA ARG A 67 19.20 5.60 27.12
C ARG A 67 17.70 5.75 26.89
N GLU A 68 17.07 6.66 27.61
CA GLU A 68 15.64 6.96 27.49
C GLU A 68 15.37 8.46 27.61
N TRP A 69 14.48 8.99 26.78
CA TRP A 69 14.03 10.39 26.90
C TRP A 69 12.78 10.47 27.77
N ALA A 70 12.93 11.06 28.95
CA ALA A 70 11.85 11.23 29.93
C ALA A 70 12.07 12.53 30.72
N PRO A 71 11.93 13.70 30.08
CA PRO A 71 12.32 14.99 30.66
C PRO A 71 11.47 15.37 31.88
N ALA A 72 10.24 14.88 31.96
CA ALA A 72 9.32 15.11 33.07
C ALA A 72 9.60 14.26 34.32
N ALA A 73 10.49 13.27 34.21
CA ALA A 73 10.83 12.41 35.34
C ALA A 73 11.69 13.14 36.37
N SER A 74 11.46 12.88 37.65
CA SER A 74 12.33 13.29 38.76
C SER A 74 13.44 12.27 39.02
N HIS A 75 13.15 10.98 38.79
CA HIS A 75 14.10 9.88 38.86
C HIS A 75 13.73 8.80 37.83
N VAL A 76 14.73 8.11 37.28
CA VAL A 76 14.52 6.97 36.37
C VAL A 76 15.49 5.85 36.76
N ALA A 77 14.98 4.62 36.79
CA ALA A 77 15.78 3.42 36.99
C ALA A 77 15.45 2.37 35.93
N LEU A 78 16.44 1.57 35.55
CA LEU A 78 16.23 0.40 34.71
C LEU A 78 15.93 -0.80 35.60
N ILE A 79 14.84 -1.49 35.35
CA ILE A 79 14.42 -2.67 36.12
C ILE A 79 14.19 -3.85 35.20
N GLY A 80 14.34 -5.06 35.73
CA GLY A 80 14.03 -6.27 34.99
C GLY A 80 14.43 -7.53 35.73
N ASP A 81 14.37 -8.66 35.05
CA ASP A 81 14.77 -9.95 35.63
C ASP A 81 16.23 -9.94 36.09
N PHE A 82 17.10 -9.13 35.48
CA PHE A 82 18.51 -9.04 35.80
C PHE A 82 18.84 -8.39 37.17
N ASN A 83 17.88 -7.66 37.76
CA ASN A 83 18.07 -6.98 39.04
C ASN A 83 16.88 -7.17 39.99
N ASP A 84 16.16 -8.28 39.84
CA ASP A 84 14.98 -8.64 40.65
C ASP A 84 13.90 -7.54 40.68
N TRP A 85 13.76 -6.79 39.59
CA TRP A 85 12.81 -5.67 39.44
C TRP A 85 12.98 -4.56 40.50
N ASN A 86 14.19 -4.41 41.04
CA ASN A 86 14.53 -3.44 42.08
C ASN A 86 14.85 -2.05 41.49
N GLY A 87 14.04 -1.05 41.82
CA GLY A 87 14.19 0.33 41.34
C GLY A 87 15.43 1.06 41.88
N ASP A 88 16.02 0.58 42.97
CA ASP A 88 17.21 1.19 43.58
C ASP A 88 18.52 0.58 43.03
N ALA A 89 18.44 -0.55 42.33
CA ALA A 89 19.61 -1.32 41.91
C ALA A 89 20.31 -0.74 40.67
N THR A 90 19.59 -0.03 39.80
CA THR A 90 20.14 0.48 38.53
C THR A 90 19.56 1.85 38.17
N PRO A 91 19.87 2.90 38.95
CA PRO A 91 19.43 4.27 38.67
C PRO A 91 20.14 4.85 37.44
N LEU A 92 19.43 5.66 36.65
CA LEU A 92 19.97 6.35 35.50
C LEU A 92 20.41 7.77 35.87
N ARG A 93 21.37 8.30 35.11
CA ARG A 93 21.83 9.68 35.20
C ARG A 93 21.12 10.56 34.17
N ARG A 94 20.50 11.65 34.64
CA ARG A 94 19.89 12.66 33.79
C ARG A 94 20.93 13.56 33.11
N SER A 95 20.72 13.85 31.84
CA SER A 95 21.43 14.86 31.04
C SER A 95 20.69 16.20 31.00
N GLU A 96 21.29 17.23 30.41
CA GLU A 96 20.72 18.58 30.31
C GLU A 96 19.36 18.61 29.60
N PHE A 97 19.17 17.79 28.56
CA PHE A 97 17.94 17.75 27.74
C PHE A 97 16.92 16.71 28.20
N GLY A 98 17.02 16.23 29.45
CA GLY A 98 16.06 15.28 30.00
C GLY A 98 16.15 13.84 29.47
N THR A 99 17.25 13.52 28.77
CA THR A 99 17.62 12.13 28.47
C THR A 99 18.31 11.51 29.69
N TRP A 100 17.97 10.26 29.99
CA TRP A 100 18.51 9.47 31.10
C TRP A 100 19.39 8.35 30.55
N GLU A 101 20.51 8.05 31.21
CA GLU A 101 21.48 7.05 30.74
C GLU A 101 22.04 6.20 31.88
N VAL A 102 22.32 4.93 31.59
CA VAL A 102 23.18 4.05 32.39
C VAL A 102 24.02 3.15 31.49
N THR A 103 25.24 2.83 31.90
CA THR A 103 26.09 1.83 31.27
C THR A 103 26.29 0.65 32.22
N LEU A 104 26.08 -0.55 31.69
CA LEU A 104 26.16 -1.82 32.40
C LEU A 104 27.28 -2.69 31.80
N PRO A 105 27.93 -3.52 32.62
CA PRO A 105 28.98 -4.40 32.12
C PRO A 105 28.42 -5.43 31.13
N LYS A 106 29.28 -5.95 30.27
CA LYS A 106 28.93 -7.02 29.33
C LYS A 106 28.24 -8.19 30.04
N GLY A 107 27.10 -8.62 29.49
CA GLY A 107 26.34 -9.74 30.03
C GLY A 107 25.53 -9.43 31.29
N ALA A 108 25.45 -8.15 31.71
CA ALA A 108 24.61 -7.75 32.84
C ALA A 108 23.12 -8.05 32.63
N ILE A 109 22.65 -8.02 31.39
CA ILE A 109 21.28 -8.35 31.00
C ILE A 109 21.35 -9.53 30.04
N ALA A 110 20.67 -10.64 30.37
CA ALA A 110 20.63 -11.81 29.51
C ALA A 110 19.69 -11.57 28.31
N HIS A 111 20.06 -12.04 27.12
CA HIS A 111 19.15 -12.04 25.96
C HIS A 111 17.83 -12.73 26.31
N GLY A 112 16.71 -12.13 25.89
CA GLY A 112 15.36 -12.66 26.14
C GLY A 112 14.82 -12.35 27.55
N SER A 113 15.59 -11.70 28.41
CA SER A 113 15.11 -11.28 29.73
C SER A 113 14.18 -10.06 29.65
N ARG A 114 13.24 -9.97 30.60
CA ARG A 114 12.27 -8.89 30.66
C ARG A 114 12.87 -7.65 31.31
N VAL A 115 12.47 -6.49 30.79
CA VAL A 115 12.95 -5.17 31.19
C VAL A 115 11.82 -4.13 31.14
N LYS A 116 11.88 -3.17 32.06
CA LYS A 116 11.08 -1.93 32.07
C LYS A 116 11.93 -0.77 32.56
N VAL A 117 11.49 0.45 32.28
CA VAL A 117 11.97 1.65 32.98
C VAL A 117 11.00 2.01 34.09
N ARG A 118 11.53 2.23 35.28
CA ARG A 118 10.79 2.78 36.41
C ARG A 118 10.98 4.29 36.43
N VAL A 119 9.89 5.01 36.29
CA VAL A 119 9.85 6.47 36.20
C VAL A 119 9.14 7.03 37.43
N TYR A 120 9.74 8.05 38.04
CA TYR A 120 9.17 8.76 39.17
C TYR A 120 8.83 10.20 38.77
N ASN A 121 7.72 10.72 39.27
CA ASN A 121 7.39 12.15 39.24
C ASN A 121 6.65 12.53 40.54
N ASP A 122 6.12 13.75 40.61
CA ASP A 122 5.36 14.24 41.78
C ASP A 122 4.05 13.46 42.04
N GLN A 123 3.55 12.70 41.05
CA GLN A 123 2.32 11.93 41.14
C GLN A 123 2.55 10.47 41.59
N GLY A 124 3.77 9.94 41.45
CA GLY A 124 4.10 8.61 41.92
C GLY A 124 5.19 7.90 41.12
N GLN A 125 5.11 6.58 41.14
CA GLN A 125 6.03 5.65 40.50
C GLN A 125 5.30 4.88 39.39
N PHE A 126 5.93 4.76 38.24
CA PHE A 126 5.37 4.16 37.05
C PHE A 126 6.38 3.25 36.35
N ASP A 127 6.00 2.01 36.07
CA ASP A 127 6.82 1.11 35.27
C ASP A 127 6.33 1.16 33.82
N ARG A 128 7.25 1.38 32.88
CA ARG A 128 6.96 1.56 31.44
C ARG A 128 7.87 0.67 30.61
N ILE A 129 7.37 0.27 29.45
CA ILE A 129 8.22 -0.35 28.44
C ILE A 129 9.11 0.75 27.83
N PRO A 130 10.42 0.52 27.63
CA PRO A 130 11.28 1.51 26.99
C PRO A 130 10.74 1.92 25.62
N ALA A 131 10.75 3.22 25.29
CA ALA A 131 10.16 3.72 24.05
C ALA A 131 10.85 3.12 22.80
N TRP A 132 12.14 2.81 22.92
CA TRP A 132 12.99 2.27 21.87
C TRP A 132 13.18 0.74 21.96
N ILE A 133 12.29 0.02 22.65
CA ILE A 133 12.39 -1.43 22.77
C ILE A 133 12.23 -2.12 21.40
N ARG A 134 13.04 -3.15 21.14
CA ARG A 134 13.03 -3.89 19.86
C ARG A 134 12.13 -5.13 19.87
N ARG A 135 11.65 -5.53 21.05
CA ARG A 135 10.71 -6.64 21.26
C ARG A 135 9.94 -6.42 22.54
N ALA A 136 8.64 -6.64 22.51
CA ALA A 136 7.80 -6.71 23.69
C ALA A 136 6.94 -7.99 23.61
N THR A 137 6.63 -8.62 24.73
CA THR A 137 5.87 -9.87 24.75
C THR A 137 4.85 -9.86 25.89
N VAL A 138 3.78 -10.64 25.74
CA VAL A 138 2.82 -10.96 26.81
C VAL A 138 3.03 -12.37 27.31
N GLU A 139 2.62 -12.62 28.56
CA GLU A 139 2.50 -13.99 29.07
C GLU A 139 1.45 -14.77 28.25
N PRO A 140 1.82 -15.90 27.61
CA PRO A 140 0.89 -16.67 26.79
C PRO A 140 -0.30 -17.19 27.60
N GLY A 141 -1.50 -17.11 27.02
CA GLY A 141 -2.72 -17.69 27.60
C GLY A 141 -3.37 -16.88 28.74
N VAL A 142 -2.82 -15.71 29.08
CA VAL A 142 -3.40 -14.81 30.09
C VAL A 142 -4.13 -13.66 29.39
N MET A 143 -5.45 -13.65 29.50
CA MET A 143 -6.28 -12.61 28.90
C MET A 143 -6.05 -11.26 29.58
N GLY A 144 -5.74 -10.22 28.79
CA GLY A 144 -5.44 -8.89 29.30
C GLY A 144 -4.09 -8.76 30.02
N ALA A 145 -3.16 -9.70 29.78
CA ALA A 145 -1.80 -9.58 30.29
C ALA A 145 -1.13 -8.30 29.77
N GLY A 146 -0.46 -7.60 30.69
CA GLY A 146 0.40 -6.47 30.32
C GLY A 146 1.61 -6.95 29.54
N TYR A 147 2.12 -6.10 28.66
CA TYR A 147 3.35 -6.37 27.94
C TYR A 147 4.57 -6.13 28.85
N ASP A 148 5.62 -6.90 28.60
CA ASP A 148 6.95 -6.64 29.09
C ASP A 148 7.88 -6.35 27.92
N GLY A 149 8.74 -5.36 28.07
CA GLY A 149 9.86 -5.16 27.15
C GLY A 149 10.83 -6.33 27.27
N VAL A 150 11.41 -6.77 26.17
CA VAL A 150 12.37 -7.88 26.12
C VAL A 150 13.69 -7.38 25.58
N TYR A 151 14.77 -7.60 26.34
CA TYR A 151 16.11 -7.28 25.87
C TYR A 151 16.51 -8.24 24.73
N TRP A 152 16.46 -7.74 23.50
CA TRP A 152 16.70 -8.54 22.30
C TRP A 152 18.11 -8.34 21.74
N ALA A 153 19.05 -9.15 22.21
CA ALA A 153 20.42 -9.24 21.68
C ALA A 153 20.84 -10.70 21.40
N PRO A 154 20.30 -11.35 20.35
CA PRO A 154 20.62 -12.74 20.05
C PRO A 154 22.12 -12.89 19.71
N GLU A 155 22.73 -14.01 20.10
CA GLU A 155 24.14 -14.30 19.78
C GLU A 155 24.34 -14.48 18.27
N GLU A 156 23.44 -15.22 17.63
CA GLU A 156 23.39 -15.39 16.18
C GLU A 156 22.36 -14.41 15.60
N LYS A 157 22.85 -13.43 14.84
CA LYS A 157 22.01 -12.51 14.08
C LYS A 157 21.68 -13.12 12.73
N TYR A 158 20.47 -12.88 12.23
CA TYR A 158 20.13 -13.23 10.86
C TYR A 158 20.98 -12.45 9.86
N GLU A 159 21.58 -13.16 8.92
CA GLU A 159 22.31 -12.59 7.79
C GLU A 159 21.44 -12.68 6.53
N PHE A 160 21.15 -11.52 5.92
CA PHE A 160 20.43 -11.44 4.64
C PHE A 160 21.26 -12.08 3.53
N LYS A 161 20.60 -12.94 2.74
CA LYS A 161 21.25 -13.74 1.69
C LYS A 161 20.91 -13.24 0.30
N ASN A 162 19.83 -12.50 0.15
CA ASN A 162 19.31 -12.03 -1.13
C ASN A 162 19.46 -10.50 -1.25
N ALA A 163 19.69 -10.03 -2.47
CA ALA A 163 19.71 -8.60 -2.76
C ALA A 163 18.28 -8.06 -2.92
N LYS A 164 18.07 -6.79 -2.58
CA LYS A 164 16.79 -6.11 -2.84
C LYS A 164 16.43 -6.16 -4.34
N PRO A 165 15.19 -6.50 -4.70
CA PRO A 165 14.70 -6.31 -6.06
C PRO A 165 14.70 -4.83 -6.44
N LYS A 166 14.82 -4.53 -7.73
CA LYS A 166 14.75 -3.15 -8.23
C LYS A 166 13.32 -2.61 -8.15
N LYS A 167 13.17 -1.29 -8.05
CA LYS A 167 11.85 -0.65 -8.12
C LYS A 167 11.18 -0.98 -9.47
N PRO A 168 9.97 -1.56 -9.47
CA PRO A 168 9.28 -1.87 -10.71
C PRO A 168 8.76 -0.60 -11.38
N VAL A 169 8.40 -0.71 -12.67
CA VAL A 169 7.76 0.40 -13.39
C VAL A 169 6.36 0.67 -12.84
N ALA A 170 5.60 -0.40 -12.59
CA ALA A 170 4.32 -0.40 -11.91
C ALA A 170 4.38 -1.30 -10.66
N SER A 171 3.98 -0.78 -9.51
CA SER A 171 3.84 -1.57 -8.30
C SER A 171 2.55 -2.36 -8.34
N ARG A 172 2.66 -3.69 -8.31
CA ARG A 172 1.57 -4.66 -8.23
C ARG A 172 1.64 -5.26 -6.84
N ILE A 173 0.89 -4.65 -5.95
CA ILE A 173 1.00 -4.76 -4.50
C ILE A 173 0.03 -5.83 -3.99
N TYR A 174 0.56 -6.79 -3.23
CA TYR A 174 -0.21 -7.75 -2.47
C TYR A 174 -0.22 -7.30 -1.00
N GLU A 175 -1.32 -6.70 -0.56
CA GLU A 175 -1.53 -6.26 0.82
C GLU A 175 -1.85 -7.45 1.72
N ALA A 176 -1.10 -7.60 2.80
CA ALA A 176 -1.16 -8.78 3.64
C ALA A 176 -0.98 -8.49 5.13
N HIS A 177 -1.68 -9.28 5.94
CA HIS A 177 -1.54 -9.31 7.39
C HIS A 177 -1.09 -10.72 7.83
N VAL A 178 0.11 -10.83 8.39
CA VAL A 178 0.74 -12.12 8.75
C VAL A 178 -0.16 -12.96 9.66
N GLY A 179 -0.64 -12.40 10.77
CA GLY A 179 -1.38 -13.16 11.79
C GLY A 179 -2.65 -13.86 11.29
N MET A 180 -3.34 -13.35 10.27
CA MET A 180 -4.57 -13.95 9.73
C MET A 180 -4.35 -14.66 8.39
N SER A 181 -3.10 -14.92 8.01
CA SER A 181 -2.75 -15.57 6.74
C SER A 181 -2.80 -17.10 6.80
N SER A 182 -3.12 -17.70 7.95
CA SER A 182 -3.27 -19.14 8.10
C SER A 182 -4.59 -19.64 7.50
N ASN A 183 -4.61 -20.90 7.05
CA ASN A 183 -5.86 -21.60 6.71
C ASN A 183 -6.69 -21.92 7.97
N ASP A 184 -5.98 -22.32 9.02
CA ASP A 184 -6.55 -22.68 10.32
C ASP A 184 -6.88 -21.42 11.15
N PRO A 185 -7.86 -21.49 12.06
CA PRO A 185 -8.25 -20.39 12.95
C PRO A 185 -7.21 -20.16 14.07
N LYS A 186 -6.02 -19.70 13.69
CA LYS A 186 -4.91 -19.37 14.58
C LYS A 186 -4.18 -18.13 14.10
N ILE A 187 -3.40 -17.52 14.99
CA ILE A 187 -2.42 -16.51 14.60
C ILE A 187 -1.27 -17.21 13.86
N ASN A 188 -1.04 -16.86 12.60
CA ASN A 188 0.04 -17.41 11.79
C ASN A 188 1.40 -16.77 12.14
N SER A 189 2.49 -17.48 11.90
CA SER A 189 3.84 -16.96 12.11
C SER A 189 4.45 -16.28 10.88
N TYR A 190 5.48 -15.45 11.09
CA TYR A 190 6.29 -14.87 10.01
C TYR A 190 6.93 -15.95 9.13
N ARG A 191 7.36 -17.08 9.72
CA ARG A 191 7.95 -18.19 8.95
C ARG A 191 6.92 -18.89 8.08
N GLU A 192 5.75 -19.20 8.61
CA GLU A 192 4.66 -19.81 7.84
C GLU A 192 4.22 -18.87 6.71
N PHE A 193 4.08 -17.57 6.95
CA PHE A 193 3.80 -16.60 5.87
C PHE A 193 4.90 -16.61 4.81
N ALA A 194 6.15 -16.60 5.23
CA ALA A 194 7.29 -16.62 4.31
C ALA A 194 7.35 -17.92 3.48
N ASP A 195 7.00 -19.05 4.08
CA ASP A 195 7.10 -20.37 3.48
C ASP A 195 5.90 -20.74 2.61
N ASP A 196 4.70 -20.34 3.02
CA ASP A 196 3.45 -20.80 2.40
C ASP A 196 2.74 -19.73 1.57
N VAL A 197 2.91 -18.44 1.92
CA VAL A 197 2.17 -17.33 1.30
C VAL A 197 3.02 -16.58 0.28
N LEU A 198 4.27 -16.21 0.60
CA LEU A 198 5.14 -15.50 -0.35
C LEU A 198 5.31 -16.23 -1.70
N PRO A 199 5.46 -17.57 -1.76
CA PRO A 199 5.49 -18.27 -3.04
C PRO A 199 4.21 -18.11 -3.86
N ARG A 200 3.04 -18.00 -3.20
CA ARG A 200 1.75 -17.76 -3.86
C ARG A 200 1.69 -16.34 -4.43
N VAL A 201 2.16 -15.36 -3.67
CA VAL A 201 2.26 -13.96 -4.12
C VAL A 201 3.13 -13.85 -5.37
N ALA A 202 4.34 -14.41 -5.33
CA ALA A 202 5.27 -14.40 -6.45
C ALA A 202 4.70 -15.15 -7.67
N ALA A 203 4.12 -16.34 -7.47
CA ALA A 203 3.46 -17.10 -8.53
C ALA A 203 2.17 -16.44 -9.06
N GLY A 204 1.61 -15.49 -8.31
CA GLY A 204 0.48 -14.64 -8.69
C GLY A 204 0.84 -13.56 -9.72
N GLY A 205 2.13 -13.20 -9.83
CA GLY A 205 2.61 -12.09 -10.66
C GLY A 205 2.76 -10.75 -9.90
N TYR A 206 2.48 -10.73 -8.60
CA TYR A 206 2.74 -9.57 -7.75
C TYR A 206 4.25 -9.37 -7.56
N ASN A 207 4.67 -8.11 -7.58
CA ASN A 207 6.09 -7.73 -7.46
C ASN A 207 6.41 -7.00 -6.15
N THR A 208 5.38 -6.67 -5.37
CA THR A 208 5.49 -5.96 -4.10
C THR A 208 4.49 -6.54 -3.09
N VAL A 209 4.89 -6.66 -1.82
CA VAL A 209 4.01 -6.96 -0.69
C VAL A 209 3.90 -5.72 0.18
N GLN A 210 2.67 -5.32 0.54
CA GLN A 210 2.43 -4.34 1.61
C GLN A 210 2.18 -5.12 2.91
N LEU A 211 3.11 -5.03 3.87
CA LEU A 211 3.07 -5.83 5.09
C LEU A 211 2.50 -5.01 6.24
N MET A 212 1.29 -5.36 6.64
CA MET A 212 0.53 -4.67 7.69
C MET A 212 0.84 -5.25 9.07
N ALA A 213 0.52 -4.48 10.12
CA ALA A 213 0.52 -4.94 11.52
C ALA A 213 1.87 -5.49 12.02
N VAL A 214 2.99 -4.94 11.54
CA VAL A 214 4.34 -5.37 11.95
C VAL A 214 4.81 -4.62 13.20
N MET A 215 4.58 -3.30 13.27
CA MET A 215 4.85 -2.51 14.47
C MET A 215 3.98 -3.02 15.63
N GLU A 216 4.59 -3.25 16.79
CA GLU A 216 3.90 -3.93 17.89
C GLU A 216 2.71 -3.10 18.40
N HIS A 217 1.59 -3.79 18.58
CA HIS A 217 0.30 -3.23 18.95
C HIS A 217 -0.37 -4.18 19.95
N ALA A 218 -0.83 -3.67 21.10
CA ALA A 218 -1.38 -4.52 22.16
C ALA A 218 -2.77 -5.08 21.83
N TYR A 219 -3.59 -4.34 21.07
CA TYR A 219 -4.92 -4.77 20.68
C TYR A 219 -4.91 -5.42 19.30
N TYR A 220 -5.05 -6.75 19.22
CA TYR A 220 -4.98 -7.47 17.93
C TYR A 220 -6.11 -7.03 16.96
N GLY A 221 -7.30 -6.74 17.48
CA GLY A 221 -8.42 -6.23 16.69
C GLY A 221 -8.24 -4.80 16.16
N SER A 222 -7.13 -4.13 16.46
CA SER A 222 -6.77 -2.85 15.82
C SER A 222 -6.24 -3.00 14.41
N PHE A 223 -6.01 -4.24 13.94
CA PHE A 223 -5.40 -4.51 12.64
C PHE A 223 -3.97 -3.94 12.49
N GLY A 224 -3.32 -3.57 13.60
CA GLY A 224 -2.01 -2.93 13.61
C GLY A 224 -2.03 -1.42 13.79
N TYR A 225 -3.20 -0.76 13.69
CA TYR A 225 -3.29 0.70 13.71
C TYR A 225 -3.00 1.32 15.08
N HIS A 226 -3.29 0.64 16.18
CA HIS A 226 -3.00 1.16 17.52
C HIS A 226 -1.63 0.71 18.01
N VAL A 227 -0.57 1.26 17.41
CA VAL A 227 0.82 0.93 17.75
C VAL A 227 1.14 1.34 19.19
N THR A 228 1.74 0.43 19.94
CA THR A 228 2.22 0.66 21.31
C THR A 228 3.74 0.82 21.36
N ASN A 229 4.48 -0.02 20.63
CA ASN A 229 5.95 -0.04 20.63
C ASN A 229 6.49 0.05 19.17
N PRO A 230 6.67 1.27 18.63
CA PRO A 230 7.06 1.49 17.23
C PRO A 230 8.33 0.80 16.73
N PHE A 231 9.30 0.51 17.61
CA PHE A 231 10.55 -0.18 17.24
C PHE A 231 10.49 -1.71 17.42
N ALA A 232 9.39 -2.23 17.98
CA ALA A 232 9.22 -3.65 18.23
C ALA A 232 8.46 -4.33 17.09
N VAL A 233 9.00 -5.46 16.66
CA VAL A 233 8.27 -6.41 15.80
C VAL A 233 7.18 -7.09 16.61
N SER A 234 5.97 -7.17 16.06
CA SER A 234 4.85 -7.78 16.76
C SER A 234 5.15 -9.23 17.13
N SER A 235 5.19 -9.48 18.43
CA SER A 235 5.64 -10.75 19.00
C SER A 235 4.69 -11.91 18.76
N ARG A 236 3.42 -11.62 18.43
CA ARG A 236 2.38 -12.62 18.16
C ARG A 236 2.75 -13.56 17.01
N SER A 237 3.47 -13.05 16.01
CA SER A 237 3.81 -13.81 14.79
C SER A 237 5.25 -14.34 14.80
N GLY A 238 6.06 -14.04 15.82
CA GLY A 238 7.41 -14.59 15.95
C GLY A 238 8.45 -13.61 16.49
N THR A 239 9.70 -13.82 16.11
CA THR A 239 10.85 -13.01 16.54
C THR A 239 11.25 -11.96 15.49
N PRO A 240 12.03 -10.93 15.88
CA PRO A 240 12.68 -10.05 14.91
C PRO A 240 13.47 -10.79 13.81
N GLU A 241 14.12 -11.90 14.15
CA GLU A 241 14.88 -12.68 13.16
C GLU A 241 13.96 -13.44 12.18
N ASP A 242 12.74 -13.81 12.61
CA ASP A 242 11.75 -14.42 11.72
C ASP A 242 11.18 -13.42 10.72
N LEU A 243 11.05 -12.15 11.10
CA LEU A 243 10.68 -11.07 10.16
C LEU A 243 11.80 -10.83 9.14
N LYS A 244 13.08 -10.80 9.57
CA LYS A 244 14.21 -10.71 8.64
C LYS A 244 14.21 -11.87 7.64
N TYR A 245 13.93 -13.09 8.11
CA TYR A 245 13.76 -14.25 7.24
C TYR A 245 12.65 -14.06 6.21
N LEU A 246 11.49 -13.52 6.62
CA LEU A 246 10.38 -13.23 5.71
C LEU A 246 10.80 -12.24 4.63
N VAL A 247 11.40 -11.10 5.00
CA VAL A 247 11.81 -10.08 4.03
C VAL A 247 12.89 -10.62 3.09
N ASP A 248 13.90 -11.32 3.60
CA ASP A 248 14.95 -11.92 2.78
C ASP A 248 14.40 -12.97 1.81
N LYS A 249 13.42 -13.77 2.25
CA LYS A 249 12.76 -14.75 1.40
C LYS A 249 11.92 -14.09 0.29
N ALA A 250 11.23 -12.99 0.59
CA ALA A 250 10.53 -12.21 -0.42
C ALA A 250 11.50 -11.68 -1.48
N HIS A 251 12.64 -11.14 -1.06
CA HIS A 251 13.71 -10.68 -1.95
C HIS A 251 14.27 -11.81 -2.83
N GLY A 252 14.47 -13.00 -2.26
CA GLY A 252 14.87 -14.19 -3.01
C GLY A 252 13.85 -14.66 -4.06
N LEU A 253 12.58 -14.26 -3.91
CA LEU A 253 11.51 -14.49 -4.88
C LEU A 253 11.33 -13.31 -5.87
N GLY A 254 12.16 -12.27 -5.78
CA GLY A 254 12.05 -11.07 -6.61
C GLY A 254 10.91 -10.12 -6.19
N VAL A 255 10.38 -10.29 -4.97
CA VAL A 255 9.24 -9.51 -4.44
C VAL A 255 9.75 -8.48 -3.44
N ARG A 256 9.41 -7.21 -3.65
CA ARG A 256 9.69 -6.12 -2.72
C ARG A 256 8.76 -6.19 -1.51
N VAL A 257 9.18 -5.66 -0.37
CA VAL A 257 8.35 -5.59 0.84
C VAL A 257 8.29 -4.16 1.35
N LEU A 258 7.10 -3.59 1.34
CA LEU A 258 6.78 -2.32 1.99
C LEU A 258 6.20 -2.58 3.38
N LEU A 259 6.48 -1.68 4.32
CA LEU A 259 5.95 -1.73 5.67
C LEU A 259 4.85 -0.67 5.87
N ASP A 260 3.77 -1.03 6.56
CA ASP A 260 2.83 -0.04 7.13
C ASP A 260 3.49 0.71 8.29
N VAL A 261 3.60 2.03 8.13
CA VAL A 261 4.12 2.94 9.15
C VAL A 261 2.98 3.77 9.69
N VAL A 262 2.64 3.51 10.96
CA VAL A 262 1.62 4.26 11.69
C VAL A 262 2.29 5.34 12.52
N HIS A 263 2.60 6.46 11.87
CA HIS A 263 3.14 7.66 12.52
C HIS A 263 2.10 8.77 12.67
N SER A 264 0.85 8.53 12.27
CA SER A 264 -0.25 9.47 12.43
C SER A 264 -0.70 9.63 13.88
N HIS A 265 -0.57 8.57 14.68
CA HIS A 265 -0.95 8.51 16.08
C HIS A 265 -0.24 7.35 16.81
N ALA A 266 -0.42 7.27 18.13
CA ALA A 266 -0.05 6.11 18.93
C ALA A 266 -1.23 5.65 19.80
N SER A 267 -1.23 4.39 20.20
CA SER A 267 -2.19 3.86 21.18
C SER A 267 -2.21 4.70 22.46
N SER A 268 -3.40 4.94 23.03
CA SER A 268 -3.58 5.57 24.33
C SER A 268 -3.19 4.69 25.53
N ASN A 269 -2.79 3.42 25.29
CA ASN A 269 -2.37 2.50 26.34
C ASN A 269 -1.10 2.99 27.06
N THR A 270 -1.27 3.39 28.32
CA THR A 270 -0.20 3.95 29.17
C THR A 270 0.68 2.90 29.85
N ASN A 271 0.24 1.64 29.91
CA ASN A 271 1.00 0.57 30.55
C ASN A 271 1.98 -0.08 29.57
N ASP A 272 1.53 -0.30 28.33
CA ASP A 272 2.23 -1.09 27.33
C ASP A 272 2.80 -0.27 26.17
N GLY A 273 2.48 1.03 26.10
CA GLY A 273 2.83 1.88 24.97
C GLY A 273 3.44 3.21 25.37
N ILE A 274 3.93 3.92 24.35
CA ILE A 274 4.64 5.20 24.51
C ILE A 274 3.77 6.32 25.14
N ALA A 275 2.44 6.19 25.09
CA ALA A 275 1.51 7.05 25.85
C ALA A 275 1.82 7.09 27.35
N GLY A 276 2.46 6.05 27.90
CA GLY A 276 2.85 5.99 29.30
C GLY A 276 3.95 6.98 29.72
N PHE A 277 4.66 7.59 28.77
CA PHE A 277 5.63 8.66 29.04
C PHE A 277 5.00 10.05 29.12
N ASP A 278 3.70 10.18 28.82
CA ASP A 278 2.95 11.37 29.19
C ASP A 278 2.49 11.26 30.65
N LEU A 279 3.17 12.02 31.50
CA LEU A 279 2.99 12.13 32.93
C LEU A 279 2.26 13.42 33.32
N GLY A 280 1.61 14.10 32.36
CA GLY A 280 0.92 15.38 32.56
C GLY A 280 1.82 16.60 32.46
N GLN A 281 2.99 16.47 31.82
CA GLN A 281 3.90 17.57 31.54
C GLN A 281 3.41 18.48 30.40
N ARG A 282 4.17 19.55 30.12
CA ARG A 282 3.96 20.37 28.92
C ARG A 282 4.32 19.57 27.66
N ASP A 283 3.67 19.91 26.56
CA ASP A 283 3.86 19.25 25.26
C ASP A 283 5.31 19.30 24.74
N VAL A 284 6.06 20.38 25.03
CA VAL A 284 7.50 20.50 24.69
C VAL A 284 8.36 19.39 25.31
N ASP A 285 7.91 18.85 26.44
CA ASP A 285 8.57 17.82 27.23
C ASP A 285 7.87 16.45 27.04
N SER A 286 7.06 16.29 25.98
CA SER A 286 6.25 15.10 25.68
C SER A 286 6.41 14.66 24.23
N TYR A 287 6.11 13.38 23.98
CA TYR A 287 5.97 12.85 22.61
C TYR A 287 4.72 13.40 21.91
N PHE A 288 3.74 13.89 22.67
CA PHE A 288 2.40 14.21 22.20
C PHE A 288 2.01 15.66 22.49
N GLY A 289 1.03 16.14 21.73
CA GLY A 289 0.31 17.37 22.08
C GLY A 289 -0.48 17.21 23.39
N THR A 290 -0.99 18.34 23.90
CA THR A 290 -1.90 18.40 25.05
C THR A 290 -3.31 18.78 24.63
N GLY A 291 -4.33 18.34 25.38
CA GLY A 291 -5.73 18.65 25.09
C GLY A 291 -6.19 18.07 23.75
N GLU A 292 -7.05 18.80 23.03
CA GLU A 292 -7.57 18.37 21.73
C GLU A 292 -6.47 18.17 20.67
N ALA A 293 -5.42 18.99 20.70
CA ALA A 293 -4.28 18.85 19.79
C ALA A 293 -3.44 17.58 20.04
N GLY A 294 -3.63 16.92 21.19
CA GLY A 294 -2.90 15.72 21.60
C GLY A 294 -3.69 14.42 21.54
N TYR A 295 -4.95 14.47 21.11
CA TYR A 295 -5.87 13.33 21.21
C TYR A 295 -6.84 13.25 20.02
N HIS A 296 -6.86 12.09 19.37
CA HIS A 296 -7.76 11.79 18.26
C HIS A 296 -9.01 11.07 18.77
N TRP A 297 -10.09 11.82 19.00
CA TRP A 297 -11.28 11.33 19.70
C TRP A 297 -12.00 10.17 19.01
N LEU A 298 -12.01 10.10 17.67
CA LEU A 298 -12.66 9.00 16.94
C LEU A 298 -11.88 7.69 17.09
N TRP A 299 -10.55 7.78 17.20
CA TRP A 299 -9.66 6.61 17.27
C TRP A 299 -9.17 6.34 18.69
N ASP A 300 -9.66 7.07 19.70
CA ASP A 300 -9.19 6.97 21.09
C ASP A 300 -7.65 6.87 21.23
N SER A 301 -6.94 7.78 20.56
CA SER A 301 -5.49 7.68 20.35
C SER A 301 -4.74 8.98 20.61
N ARG A 302 -3.42 8.90 20.84
CA ARG A 302 -2.55 10.04 21.12
C ARG A 302 -1.91 10.58 19.84
N LEU A 303 -1.82 11.90 19.70
CA LEU A 303 -1.27 12.56 18.52
C LEU A 303 0.14 13.11 18.79
N TYR A 304 1.08 12.76 17.93
CA TYR A 304 2.48 13.18 18.03
C TYR A 304 2.64 14.69 17.90
N LYS A 305 3.59 15.24 18.66
CA LYS A 305 4.03 16.63 18.50
C LYS A 305 5.18 16.71 17.49
N TYR A 306 4.84 16.82 16.21
CA TYR A 306 5.79 16.69 15.09
C TYR A 306 6.88 17.78 15.02
N ASP A 307 6.71 18.92 15.68
CA ASP A 307 7.71 19.99 15.78
C ASP A 307 8.71 19.79 16.95
N ASN A 308 8.47 18.79 17.82
CA ASN A 308 9.39 18.48 18.91
C ASN A 308 10.64 17.73 18.39
N TRP A 309 11.82 18.19 18.80
CA TRP A 309 13.11 17.65 18.37
C TRP A 309 13.26 16.14 18.61
N GLU A 310 12.94 15.67 19.82
CA GLU A 310 13.08 14.24 20.14
C GLU A 310 11.97 13.40 19.51
N VAL A 311 10.81 13.98 19.19
CA VAL A 311 9.77 13.31 18.38
C VAL A 311 10.23 13.14 16.94
N MET A 312 10.80 14.20 16.32
CA MET A 312 11.39 14.10 14.99
C MET A 312 12.51 13.04 14.98
N ARG A 313 13.39 13.04 15.99
CA ARG A 313 14.44 12.02 16.12
C ARG A 313 13.85 10.62 16.21
N TYR A 314 12.86 10.44 17.08
CA TYR A 314 12.19 9.17 17.32
C TYR A 314 11.57 8.60 16.04
N LEU A 315 10.74 9.39 15.36
CA LEU A 315 10.00 8.96 14.17
C LEU A 315 10.92 8.80 12.94
N LEU A 316 11.86 9.72 12.69
CA LEU A 316 12.81 9.58 11.58
C LEU A 316 13.77 8.40 11.79
N SER A 317 14.17 8.14 13.03
CA SER A 317 14.98 6.97 13.37
C SER A 317 14.20 5.67 13.25
N ASN A 318 12.87 5.70 13.47
CA ASN A 318 12.02 4.54 13.28
C ASN A 318 11.98 4.11 11.81
N LEU A 319 11.80 5.07 10.90
CA LEU A 319 11.85 4.80 9.45
C LEU A 319 13.17 4.17 9.05
N ARG A 320 14.29 4.78 9.48
CA ARG A 320 15.62 4.24 9.19
C ARG A 320 15.81 2.84 9.77
N TYR A 321 15.41 2.62 11.01
CA TYR A 321 15.52 1.33 11.69
C TYR A 321 14.87 0.21 10.89
N TRP A 322 13.67 0.43 10.34
CA TRP A 322 13.00 -0.56 9.52
C TRP A 322 13.73 -0.84 8.20
N VAL A 323 14.32 0.17 7.55
CA VAL A 323 15.11 -0.05 6.33
C VAL A 323 16.44 -0.76 6.63
N ASP A 324 17.20 -0.28 7.62
CA ASP A 324 18.58 -0.76 7.88
C ASP A 324 18.59 -2.13 8.59
N GLU A 325 17.69 -2.38 9.55
CA GLU A 325 17.70 -3.64 10.32
C GLU A 325 16.88 -4.76 9.68
N TYR A 326 15.83 -4.42 8.93
CA TYR A 326 14.89 -5.40 8.35
C TYR A 326 14.87 -5.40 6.83
N ASN A 327 15.64 -4.51 6.19
CA ASN A 327 15.81 -4.48 4.74
C ASN A 327 14.53 -4.14 3.95
N PHE A 328 13.52 -3.52 4.57
CA PHE A 328 12.30 -3.09 3.87
C PHE A 328 12.61 -2.20 2.65
N ASP A 329 11.78 -2.29 1.62
CA ASP A 329 11.90 -1.60 0.34
C ASP A 329 11.23 -0.22 0.32
N GLY A 330 10.52 0.10 1.38
CA GLY A 330 9.75 1.33 1.50
C GLY A 330 8.57 1.16 2.43
N PHE A 331 7.63 2.10 2.35
CA PHE A 331 6.58 2.26 3.34
C PHE A 331 5.25 2.66 2.72
N ARG A 332 4.17 2.28 3.39
CA ARG A 332 2.91 3.03 3.35
C ARG A 332 2.77 3.81 4.65
N PHE A 333 2.55 5.12 4.55
CA PHE A 333 2.21 5.93 5.72
C PHE A 333 0.69 5.94 5.88
N ASP A 334 0.23 5.43 7.02
CA ASP A 334 -1.20 5.29 7.32
C ASP A 334 -1.76 6.50 8.07
N GLY A 335 -2.99 6.87 7.72
CA GLY A 335 -3.68 8.01 8.31
C GLY A 335 -3.04 9.35 7.95
N VAL A 336 -2.47 9.52 6.75
CA VAL A 336 -1.83 10.78 6.33
C VAL A 336 -2.83 11.94 6.37
N THR A 337 -4.09 11.73 6.00
CA THR A 337 -5.15 12.75 6.15
C THR A 337 -5.24 13.29 7.58
N SER A 338 -5.07 12.43 8.61
CA SER A 338 -5.09 12.84 10.01
C SER A 338 -3.88 13.71 10.38
N MET A 339 -2.74 13.49 9.72
CA MET A 339 -1.51 14.26 9.91
C MET A 339 -1.57 15.62 9.22
N LEU A 340 -2.18 15.69 8.03
CA LEU A 340 -2.20 16.88 7.17
C LEU A 340 -3.05 18.03 7.73
N TYR A 341 -4.08 17.73 8.53
CA TYR A 341 -5.05 18.72 8.99
C TYR A 341 -5.30 18.65 10.50
N HIS A 342 -5.49 19.80 11.14
CA HIS A 342 -5.84 19.89 12.56
C HIS A 342 -7.21 19.30 12.88
N HIS A 343 -8.12 19.25 11.90
CA HIS A 343 -9.42 18.57 12.03
C HIS A 343 -9.36 17.08 11.63
N HIS A 344 -8.19 16.58 11.22
CA HIS A 344 -7.94 15.18 10.87
C HIS A 344 -8.82 14.60 9.74
N GLY A 345 -9.41 15.46 8.90
CA GLY A 345 -10.45 15.08 7.94
C GLY A 345 -11.78 14.64 8.56
N LEU A 346 -11.95 14.70 9.88
CA LEU A 346 -13.17 14.29 10.56
C LEU A 346 -14.32 15.26 10.26
N GLN A 347 -15.47 14.69 9.85
CA GLN A 347 -16.67 15.46 9.48
C GLN A 347 -16.42 16.50 8.38
N MET A 348 -15.43 16.25 7.53
CA MET A 348 -15.09 17.10 6.39
C MET A 348 -15.42 16.38 5.08
N GLU A 349 -15.94 17.15 4.12
CA GLU A 349 -16.09 16.71 2.74
C GLU A 349 -15.13 17.52 1.87
N PHE A 350 -14.24 16.83 1.18
CA PHE A 350 -13.26 17.45 0.29
C PHE A 350 -13.86 17.60 -1.10
N SER A 351 -14.22 18.82 -1.47
CA SER A 351 -14.86 19.13 -2.75
C SER A 351 -13.87 19.26 -3.91
N GLY A 352 -12.58 19.36 -3.60
CA GLY A 352 -11.53 19.74 -4.54
C GLY A 352 -11.19 21.24 -4.52
N ASP A 353 -11.84 22.05 -3.67
CA ASP A 353 -11.46 23.45 -3.47
C ASP A 353 -10.13 23.54 -2.70
N TYR A 354 -9.19 24.32 -3.23
CA TYR A 354 -7.81 24.37 -2.72
C TYR A 354 -7.69 25.09 -1.38
N GLU A 355 -8.68 25.92 -1.02
CA GLU A 355 -8.75 26.52 0.32
C GLU A 355 -8.92 25.45 1.42
N GLN A 356 -9.51 24.30 1.09
CA GLN A 356 -9.63 23.18 2.05
C GLN A 356 -8.29 22.50 2.33
N TYR A 357 -7.32 22.60 1.41
CA TYR A 357 -6.02 21.96 1.51
C TYR A 357 -4.92 22.90 2.04
N PHE A 358 -5.04 24.20 1.73
CA PHE A 358 -4.02 25.21 1.99
C PHE A 358 -4.61 26.39 2.78
N SER A 359 -4.84 26.18 4.06
CA SER A 359 -5.37 27.19 4.97
C SER A 359 -4.79 27.04 6.37
N THR A 360 -5.28 27.81 7.34
CA THR A 360 -4.87 27.66 8.76
C THR A 360 -5.30 26.33 9.38
N SER A 361 -6.15 25.55 8.69
CA SER A 361 -6.53 24.20 9.11
C SER A 361 -5.44 23.16 8.80
N THR A 362 -4.52 23.49 7.88
CA THR A 362 -3.41 22.61 7.50
C THR A 362 -2.39 22.55 8.63
N ASN A 363 -2.09 21.35 9.10
CA ASN A 363 -1.09 21.09 10.12
C ASN A 363 0.32 21.11 9.49
N VAL A 364 0.90 22.30 9.36
CA VAL A 364 2.23 22.49 8.75
C VAL A 364 3.30 21.64 9.45
N ASP A 365 3.20 21.42 10.77
CA ASP A 365 4.17 20.62 11.50
C ASP A 365 4.16 19.15 11.06
N GLY A 366 2.97 18.58 10.89
CA GLY A 366 2.79 17.23 10.34
C GLY A 366 3.29 17.13 8.90
N VAL A 367 2.97 18.12 8.06
CA VAL A 367 3.43 18.15 6.66
C VAL A 367 4.96 18.24 6.59
N VAL A 368 5.59 19.09 7.40
CA VAL A 368 7.05 19.26 7.41
C VAL A 368 7.76 18.01 7.93
N TYR A 369 7.18 17.31 8.92
CA TYR A 369 7.69 16.00 9.32
C TYR A 369 7.69 15.01 8.14
N LEU A 370 6.60 14.94 7.38
CA LEU A 370 6.51 14.07 6.18
C LEU A 370 7.53 14.49 5.10
N MET A 371 7.76 15.79 4.90
CA MET A 371 8.80 16.29 3.99
C MET A 371 10.21 15.86 4.45
N LEU A 372 10.51 15.98 5.74
CA LEU A 372 11.78 15.52 6.31
C LEU A 372 11.95 14.00 6.17
N ALA A 373 10.87 13.24 6.37
CA ALA A 373 10.86 11.79 6.20
C ALA A 373 11.16 11.39 4.75
N ASN A 374 10.45 11.96 3.77
CA ASN A 374 10.70 11.65 2.36
C ASN A 374 12.08 12.13 1.90
N GLU A 375 12.52 13.32 2.32
CA GLU A 375 13.88 13.81 2.02
C GLU A 375 14.94 12.85 2.56
N LEU A 376 14.81 12.40 3.80
CA LEU A 376 15.72 11.42 4.42
C LEU A 376 15.74 10.11 3.62
N LEU A 377 14.56 9.54 3.36
CA LEU A 377 14.41 8.23 2.75
C LEU A 377 14.93 8.20 1.32
N HIS A 378 14.56 9.16 0.48
CA HIS A 378 15.00 9.21 -0.92
C HIS A 378 16.48 9.61 -1.05
N SER A 379 17.02 10.37 -0.11
CA SER A 379 18.46 10.69 -0.10
C SER A 379 19.34 9.49 0.25
N LEU A 380 18.89 8.64 1.18
CA LEU A 380 19.64 7.46 1.62
C LEU A 380 19.38 6.24 0.73
N TYR A 381 18.16 6.09 0.23
CA TYR A 381 17.69 4.90 -0.48
C TYR A 381 16.97 5.31 -1.78
N PRO A 382 17.71 5.53 -2.89
CA PRO A 382 17.12 6.06 -4.13
C PRO A 382 15.99 5.22 -4.75
N GLU A 383 16.02 3.90 -4.52
CA GLU A 383 15.01 2.96 -5.03
C GLU A 383 13.81 2.80 -4.07
N ILE A 384 13.79 3.49 -2.92
CA ILE A 384 12.71 3.35 -1.95
C ILE A 384 11.36 3.77 -2.56
N GLU A 385 10.29 3.15 -2.08
CA GLU A 385 8.93 3.50 -2.46
C GLU A 385 8.11 3.92 -1.25
N VAL A 386 7.58 5.14 -1.24
CA VAL A 386 6.79 5.68 -0.13
C VAL A 386 5.39 6.06 -0.61
N ILE A 387 4.37 5.38 -0.07
CA ILE A 387 2.96 5.51 -0.45
C ILE A 387 2.21 6.26 0.67
N ALA A 388 1.36 7.22 0.31
CA ALA A 388 0.47 7.89 1.25
C ALA A 388 -0.93 7.28 1.24
N GLU A 389 -1.45 6.93 2.43
CA GLU A 389 -2.87 6.73 2.66
C GLU A 389 -3.53 8.08 2.99
N ASP A 390 -4.00 8.77 1.95
CA ASP A 390 -4.71 10.05 2.06
C ASP A 390 -6.03 10.01 1.29
N VAL A 391 -7.14 10.16 2.01
CA VAL A 391 -8.49 10.25 1.44
C VAL A 391 -8.79 11.66 0.91
N SER A 392 -8.14 12.69 1.46
CA SER A 392 -8.46 14.09 1.10
C SER A 392 -8.10 14.45 -0.33
N GLY A 393 -7.02 13.89 -0.85
CA GLY A 393 -6.51 14.21 -2.18
C GLY A 393 -5.77 15.53 -2.25
N MET A 394 -4.99 15.83 -1.21
CA MET A 394 -4.17 17.03 -1.13
C MET A 394 -3.27 17.16 -2.38
N PRO A 395 -3.36 18.27 -3.14
CA PRO A 395 -2.43 18.55 -4.23
C PRO A 395 -0.99 18.63 -3.71
N THR A 396 -0.01 18.25 -4.54
CA THR A 396 1.43 18.28 -4.23
C THR A 396 1.92 17.21 -3.25
N LEU A 397 1.04 16.32 -2.78
CA LEU A 397 1.40 15.27 -1.83
C LEU A 397 2.44 14.30 -2.42
N CYS A 398 2.27 13.93 -3.69
CA CYS A 398 3.13 12.97 -4.39
C CYS A 398 4.07 13.65 -5.40
N LEU A 399 4.42 14.92 -5.14
CA LEU A 399 5.50 15.62 -5.86
C LEU A 399 6.78 15.61 -5.01
N PRO A 400 7.97 15.61 -5.63
CA PRO A 400 9.24 15.74 -4.91
C PRO A 400 9.30 16.99 -4.01
N VAL A 401 10.02 16.88 -2.88
CA VAL A 401 10.16 17.97 -1.91
C VAL A 401 10.80 19.22 -2.53
N ASP A 402 11.80 19.04 -3.39
CA ASP A 402 12.49 20.13 -4.12
C ASP A 402 11.65 20.75 -5.25
N LYS A 403 10.49 20.16 -5.56
CA LYS A 403 9.47 20.69 -6.48
C LYS A 403 8.29 21.32 -5.73
N GLY A 404 8.45 21.59 -4.43
CA GLY A 404 7.41 22.15 -3.59
C GLY A 404 6.36 21.13 -3.14
N GLY A 405 6.62 19.83 -3.27
CA GLY A 405 5.75 18.75 -2.79
C GLY A 405 6.06 18.24 -1.38
N VAL A 406 5.33 17.20 -0.97
CA VAL A 406 5.55 16.51 0.31
C VAL A 406 6.52 15.33 0.17
N GLY A 407 6.68 14.78 -1.04
CA GLY A 407 7.72 13.82 -1.38
C GLY A 407 7.28 12.36 -1.52
N PHE A 408 5.99 12.03 -1.40
CA PHE A 408 5.52 10.65 -1.62
C PHE A 408 5.65 10.23 -3.09
N ASP A 409 5.82 8.93 -3.35
CA ASP A 409 5.87 8.39 -4.72
C ASP A 409 4.49 8.22 -5.33
N ALA A 410 3.51 7.85 -4.51
CA ALA A 410 2.13 7.59 -4.90
C ALA A 410 1.17 7.75 -3.71
N ARG A 411 -0.12 7.87 -4.01
CA ARG A 411 -1.19 7.79 -3.02
C ARG A 411 -2.16 6.65 -3.33
N LEU A 412 -2.89 6.19 -2.31
CA LEU A 412 -4.00 5.27 -2.53
C LEU A 412 -5.20 5.98 -3.18
N ALA A 413 -5.80 5.35 -4.20
CA ALA A 413 -7.01 5.82 -4.87
C ALA A 413 -8.28 5.40 -4.10
N MET A 414 -8.43 5.93 -2.89
CA MET A 414 -9.40 5.45 -1.89
C MET A 414 -10.88 5.63 -2.28
N SER A 415 -11.20 6.48 -3.26
CA SER A 415 -12.57 6.68 -3.75
C SER A 415 -13.08 5.55 -4.64
N ILE A 416 -12.20 4.71 -5.19
CA ILE A 416 -12.56 3.62 -6.11
C ILE A 416 -13.33 2.51 -5.38
N PRO A 417 -12.88 1.99 -4.22
CA PRO A 417 -13.66 1.01 -3.45
C PRO A 417 -15.04 1.52 -3.03
N ASP A 418 -15.14 2.75 -2.53
CA ASP A 418 -16.41 3.35 -2.12
C ASP A 418 -17.42 3.40 -3.27
N PHE A 419 -16.93 3.70 -4.47
CA PHE A 419 -17.74 3.68 -5.68
C PHE A 419 -18.30 2.28 -5.98
N TRP A 420 -17.45 1.25 -5.93
CA TRP A 420 -17.88 -0.13 -6.19
C TRP A 420 -18.86 -0.63 -5.12
N VAL A 421 -18.59 -0.40 -3.84
CA VAL A 421 -19.50 -0.75 -2.74
C VAL A 421 -20.84 -0.06 -2.92
N LYS A 422 -20.85 1.25 -3.22
CA LYS A 422 -22.09 2.00 -3.49
C LYS A 422 -22.88 1.38 -4.64
N TYR A 423 -22.22 1.04 -5.74
CA TYR A 423 -22.85 0.44 -6.91
C TYR A 423 -23.47 -0.92 -6.58
N LEU A 424 -22.68 -1.81 -5.98
CA LEU A 424 -23.11 -3.16 -5.60
C LEU A 424 -24.26 -3.16 -4.58
N LYS A 425 -24.27 -2.17 -3.67
CA LYS A 425 -25.28 -2.06 -2.61
C LYS A 425 -26.57 -1.39 -3.06
N THR A 426 -26.51 -0.43 -3.98
CA THR A 426 -27.63 0.50 -4.21
C THR A 426 -28.17 0.51 -5.64
N LYS A 427 -27.45 0.00 -6.64
CA LYS A 427 -27.86 0.06 -8.05
C LYS A 427 -27.95 -1.34 -8.67
N PRO A 428 -29.09 -1.71 -9.29
CA PRO A 428 -29.15 -2.91 -10.12
C PRO A 428 -28.27 -2.74 -11.37
N ASP A 429 -27.78 -3.86 -11.92
CA ASP A 429 -26.79 -3.88 -13.01
C ASP A 429 -27.19 -3.02 -14.21
N GLU A 430 -28.46 -3.00 -14.61
CA GLU A 430 -28.97 -2.26 -15.77
C GLU A 430 -28.89 -0.73 -15.59
N GLN A 431 -28.68 -0.27 -14.35
CA GLN A 431 -28.56 1.16 -14.01
C GLN A 431 -27.10 1.57 -13.79
N TRP A 432 -26.15 0.68 -14.04
CA TRP A 432 -24.73 1.00 -13.91
C TRP A 432 -24.30 1.92 -15.05
N SER A 433 -23.80 3.10 -14.70
CA SER A 433 -23.28 4.09 -15.65
C SER A 433 -21.80 3.85 -15.88
N THR A 434 -21.45 3.53 -17.13
CA THR A 434 -20.06 3.49 -17.60
C THR A 434 -19.40 4.88 -17.55
N PHE A 435 -20.17 5.95 -17.73
CA PHE A 435 -19.67 7.32 -17.58
C PHE A 435 -19.29 7.66 -16.13
N GLU A 436 -20.12 7.27 -15.15
CA GLU A 436 -19.78 7.42 -13.73
C GLU A 436 -18.53 6.57 -13.37
N MET A 437 -18.41 5.34 -13.89
CA MET A 437 -17.19 4.52 -13.71
C MET A 437 -15.95 5.24 -14.24
N VAL A 438 -16.00 5.78 -15.45
CA VAL A 438 -14.89 6.53 -16.05
C VAL A 438 -14.57 7.76 -15.22
N SER A 439 -15.60 8.49 -14.78
CA SER A 439 -15.44 9.67 -13.95
C SER A 439 -14.76 9.34 -12.62
N THR A 440 -15.10 8.23 -11.96
CA THR A 440 -14.41 7.83 -10.72
C THR A 440 -12.98 7.34 -10.97
N LEU A 441 -12.78 6.43 -11.93
CA LEU A 441 -11.48 5.79 -12.18
C LEU A 441 -10.45 6.77 -12.78
N CYS A 442 -10.90 7.74 -13.57
CA CYS A 442 -10.02 8.70 -14.24
C CYS A 442 -9.88 10.03 -13.49
N ASN A 443 -10.71 10.33 -12.48
CA ASN A 443 -10.63 11.57 -11.72
C ASN A 443 -9.48 11.52 -10.70
N ARG A 444 -8.28 11.72 -11.21
CA ARG A 444 -7.05 11.84 -10.45
C ARG A 444 -6.16 12.92 -11.04
N ARG A 445 -5.12 13.30 -10.29
CA ARG A 445 -4.11 14.26 -10.72
C ARG A 445 -3.09 13.53 -11.57
N TYR A 446 -3.10 13.68 -12.89
CA TYR A 446 -2.18 12.96 -13.79
C TYR A 446 -0.69 13.34 -13.61
N THR A 447 -0.39 14.40 -12.85
CA THR A 447 0.97 14.78 -12.45
C THR A 447 1.49 13.99 -11.24
N GLU A 448 0.63 13.22 -10.57
CA GLU A 448 0.90 12.49 -9.33
C GLU A 448 0.41 11.04 -9.47
N LYS A 449 1.18 10.05 -9.00
CA LYS A 449 0.81 8.64 -9.18
C LYS A 449 -0.25 8.20 -8.17
N ALA A 450 -1.12 7.30 -8.59
CA ALA A 450 -2.09 6.64 -7.71
C ALA A 450 -2.01 5.11 -7.79
N ILE A 451 -2.20 4.44 -6.64
CA ILE A 451 -2.38 2.99 -6.54
C ILE A 451 -3.88 2.70 -6.51
N ALA A 452 -4.36 1.98 -7.52
CA ALA A 452 -5.77 1.64 -7.66
C ALA A 452 -6.08 0.24 -7.14
N TYR A 453 -7.25 0.07 -6.54
CA TYR A 453 -7.72 -1.20 -6.01
C TYR A 453 -9.26 -1.22 -5.96
N VAL A 454 -9.83 -2.41 -6.11
CA VAL A 454 -11.29 -2.61 -6.10
C VAL A 454 -11.83 -2.57 -4.68
N GLU A 455 -11.07 -3.15 -3.76
CA GLU A 455 -11.38 -3.34 -2.36
C GLU A 455 -10.07 -3.54 -1.59
N SER A 456 -10.05 -3.17 -0.32
CA SER A 456 -8.90 -3.30 0.57
C SER A 456 -9.28 -4.03 1.86
N HIS A 457 -8.35 -4.05 2.82
CA HIS A 457 -8.65 -4.51 4.17
C HIS A 457 -9.85 -3.78 4.81
N ASP A 458 -10.07 -2.48 4.54
CA ASP A 458 -11.20 -1.70 5.10
C ASP A 458 -12.57 -2.26 4.73
N GLN A 459 -12.77 -2.62 3.46
CA GLN A 459 -14.01 -3.25 2.99
C GLN A 459 -14.08 -4.74 3.36
N SER A 460 -12.97 -5.32 3.82
CA SER A 460 -12.90 -6.73 4.20
C SER A 460 -13.21 -6.95 5.69
N ILE A 461 -13.07 -5.96 6.56
CA ILE A 461 -13.35 -6.09 8.01
C ILE A 461 -14.86 -6.04 8.34
N VAL A 462 -15.22 -6.45 9.57
CA VAL A 462 -16.62 -6.41 10.05
C VAL A 462 -17.23 -5.03 9.90
N GLY A 463 -18.36 -5.00 9.19
CA GLY A 463 -19.08 -3.77 8.86
C GLY A 463 -19.38 -3.67 7.37
N ASP A 464 -18.62 -4.40 6.54
CA ASP A 464 -18.85 -4.53 5.11
C ASP A 464 -18.67 -6.00 4.64
N LYS A 465 -18.71 -6.23 3.33
CA LYS A 465 -18.54 -7.52 2.66
C LYS A 465 -17.47 -7.41 1.58
N THR A 466 -16.75 -8.50 1.31
CA THR A 466 -15.89 -8.55 0.12
C THR A 466 -16.72 -8.35 -1.15
N THR A 467 -16.10 -7.88 -2.23
CA THR A 467 -16.74 -7.69 -3.53
C THR A 467 -17.34 -9.00 -4.04
N ALA A 468 -16.64 -10.11 -3.83
CA ALA A 468 -17.15 -11.45 -4.14
C ALA A 468 -18.43 -11.77 -3.35
N PHE A 469 -18.48 -11.45 -2.05
CA PHE A 469 -19.62 -11.71 -1.20
C PHE A 469 -20.78 -10.73 -1.45
N TRP A 470 -20.52 -9.49 -1.86
CA TRP A 470 -21.55 -8.58 -2.41
C TRP A 470 -22.18 -9.11 -3.71
N LEU A 471 -21.39 -9.80 -4.54
CA LEU A 471 -21.83 -10.29 -5.84
C LEU A 471 -22.61 -11.61 -5.76
N MET A 472 -22.24 -12.50 -4.83
CA MET A 472 -22.68 -13.90 -4.80
C MET A 472 -23.32 -14.33 -3.48
N ASP A 473 -23.04 -13.63 -2.38
CA ASP A 473 -23.58 -13.88 -1.03
C ASP A 473 -23.61 -15.37 -0.65
N ALA A 474 -24.71 -15.87 -0.08
CA ALA A 474 -24.87 -17.24 0.39
C ALA A 474 -24.73 -18.30 -0.71
N GLU A 475 -24.95 -17.96 -1.99
CA GLU A 475 -24.77 -18.94 -3.08
C GLU A 475 -23.30 -19.34 -3.26
N MET A 476 -22.34 -18.62 -2.66
CA MET A 476 -20.94 -19.04 -2.66
C MET A 476 -20.73 -20.39 -1.97
N TYR A 477 -21.55 -20.74 -0.97
CA TYR A 477 -21.33 -21.94 -0.16
C TYR A 477 -21.70 -23.24 -0.87
N ASP A 478 -22.67 -23.21 -1.78
CA ASP A 478 -23.20 -24.36 -2.52
C ASP A 478 -23.04 -24.26 -4.04
N GLY A 479 -22.86 -23.05 -4.58
CA GLY A 479 -22.74 -22.77 -6.01
C GLY A 479 -21.31 -22.75 -6.58
N MET A 480 -20.27 -22.83 -5.74
CA MET A 480 -18.87 -22.73 -6.18
C MET A 480 -18.26 -24.04 -6.70
N SER A 481 -19.02 -25.15 -6.76
CA SER A 481 -18.54 -26.40 -7.35
C SER A 481 -18.42 -26.33 -8.88
N THR A 482 -17.35 -26.89 -9.44
CA THR A 482 -17.17 -27.06 -10.90
C THR A 482 -17.88 -28.29 -11.45
N LEU A 483 -18.41 -29.16 -10.58
CA LEU A 483 -19.08 -30.42 -10.97
C LEU A 483 -20.50 -30.22 -11.50
N ASN A 484 -21.12 -29.08 -11.19
CA ASN A 484 -22.44 -28.69 -11.66
C ASN A 484 -22.34 -27.39 -12.45
N GLU A 485 -23.30 -27.12 -13.33
CA GLU A 485 -23.43 -25.81 -13.97
C GLU A 485 -23.64 -24.74 -12.89
N PRO A 486 -22.98 -23.56 -13.01
CA PRO A 486 -23.16 -22.48 -12.04
C PRO A 486 -24.58 -21.93 -12.12
N SER A 487 -25.10 -21.42 -11.00
CA SER A 487 -26.31 -20.60 -11.03
C SER A 487 -26.07 -19.30 -11.79
N VAL A 488 -27.15 -18.59 -12.16
CA VAL A 488 -27.05 -17.26 -12.79
C VAL A 488 -26.34 -16.26 -11.88
N VAL A 489 -26.49 -16.39 -10.56
CA VAL A 489 -25.84 -15.53 -9.57
C VAL A 489 -24.33 -15.78 -9.53
N ILE A 490 -23.90 -17.05 -9.51
CA ILE A 490 -22.47 -17.40 -9.55
C ILE A 490 -21.83 -17.02 -10.89
N GLU A 491 -22.51 -17.27 -12.01
CA GLU A 491 -22.01 -16.84 -13.33
C GLU A 491 -21.83 -15.31 -13.39
N ARG A 492 -22.84 -14.55 -12.91
CA ARG A 492 -22.76 -13.09 -12.78
C ARG A 492 -21.59 -12.67 -11.89
N GLY A 493 -21.46 -13.27 -10.70
CA GLY A 493 -20.48 -12.85 -9.72
C GLY A 493 -19.05 -13.12 -10.16
N ILE A 494 -18.78 -14.28 -10.75
CA ILE A 494 -17.46 -14.59 -11.32
C ILE A 494 -17.11 -13.61 -12.45
N ALA A 495 -18.07 -13.33 -13.36
CA ALA A 495 -17.83 -12.42 -14.46
C ALA A 495 -17.54 -10.98 -13.99
N LEU A 496 -18.40 -10.44 -13.12
CA LEU A 496 -18.24 -9.07 -12.61
C LEU A 496 -17.00 -8.93 -11.73
N HIS A 497 -16.67 -9.90 -10.87
CA HIS A 497 -15.45 -9.86 -10.06
C HIS A 497 -14.19 -9.66 -10.92
N LYS A 498 -14.09 -10.40 -12.02
CA LYS A 498 -12.99 -10.25 -13.00
C LYS A 498 -13.02 -8.88 -13.68
N MET A 499 -14.18 -8.44 -14.16
CA MET A 499 -14.31 -7.18 -14.87
C MET A 499 -13.98 -5.97 -13.98
N LEU A 500 -14.46 -5.95 -12.74
CA LEU A 500 -14.18 -4.87 -11.78
C LEU A 500 -12.68 -4.76 -11.47
N ARG A 501 -11.99 -5.89 -11.31
CA ARG A 501 -10.54 -5.92 -11.13
C ARG A 501 -9.80 -5.42 -12.36
N LEU A 502 -10.15 -5.92 -13.55
CA LEU A 502 -9.47 -5.53 -14.79
C LEU A 502 -9.65 -4.04 -15.10
N VAL A 503 -10.87 -3.50 -15.00
CA VAL A 503 -11.13 -2.09 -15.29
C VAL A 503 -10.42 -1.18 -14.28
N THR A 504 -10.37 -1.58 -13.02
CA THR A 504 -9.67 -0.82 -11.97
C THR A 504 -8.16 -0.83 -12.20
N ALA A 505 -7.57 -1.99 -12.49
CA ALA A 505 -6.14 -2.10 -12.77
C ALA A 505 -5.69 -1.33 -14.03
N SER A 506 -6.54 -1.30 -15.06
CA SER A 506 -6.19 -0.69 -16.36
C SER A 506 -6.51 0.81 -16.45
N LEU A 507 -7.51 1.30 -15.72
CA LEU A 507 -7.99 2.68 -15.84
C LEU A 507 -7.78 3.53 -14.58
N GLY A 508 -7.62 2.91 -13.41
CA GLY A 508 -7.70 3.57 -12.10
C GLY A 508 -6.43 4.28 -11.61
N GLY A 509 -5.24 3.94 -12.12
CA GLY A 509 -3.99 4.50 -11.61
C GLY A 509 -2.73 4.07 -12.36
N GLU A 510 -1.60 4.18 -11.67
CA GLU A 510 -0.24 3.85 -12.14
C GLU A 510 0.39 2.68 -11.33
N GLY A 511 -0.38 2.11 -10.40
CA GLY A 511 -0.10 0.86 -9.72
C GLY A 511 -1.40 0.17 -9.32
N TYR A 512 -1.30 -1.10 -8.91
CA TYR A 512 -2.44 -1.92 -8.54
C TYR A 512 -2.23 -2.57 -7.18
N LEU A 513 -3.28 -2.65 -6.37
CA LEU A 513 -3.25 -3.32 -5.07
C LEU A 513 -4.38 -4.35 -4.96
N THR A 514 -4.08 -5.47 -4.30
CA THR A 514 -5.09 -6.42 -3.82
C THR A 514 -4.83 -6.78 -2.36
N PHE A 515 -5.89 -6.96 -1.56
CA PHE A 515 -5.80 -7.51 -0.22
C PHE A 515 -5.90 -9.04 -0.24
N MET A 516 -5.11 -9.70 0.61
CA MET A 516 -4.95 -11.15 0.60
C MET A 516 -6.28 -11.95 0.65
N GLY A 517 -6.46 -12.82 -0.34
CA GLY A 517 -7.66 -13.63 -0.56
C GLY A 517 -8.62 -13.06 -1.59
N ASN A 518 -8.62 -11.74 -1.80
CA ASN A 518 -9.55 -11.10 -2.74
C ASN A 518 -9.21 -11.46 -4.19
N GLU A 519 -7.96 -11.85 -4.50
CA GLU A 519 -7.52 -12.34 -5.82
C GLU A 519 -8.31 -13.53 -6.34
N PHE A 520 -8.79 -14.40 -5.45
CA PHE A 520 -9.61 -15.54 -5.81
C PHE A 520 -11.07 -15.39 -5.37
N GLY A 521 -11.47 -14.19 -4.93
CA GLY A 521 -12.82 -13.93 -4.43
C GLY A 521 -13.11 -14.70 -3.14
N HIS A 522 -12.25 -14.57 -2.13
CA HIS A 522 -12.48 -15.17 -0.82
C HIS A 522 -13.89 -14.82 -0.29
N PRO A 523 -14.66 -15.81 0.22
CA PRO A 523 -16.01 -15.56 0.72
C PRO A 523 -15.99 -14.79 2.04
N GLU A 524 -17.18 -14.51 2.59
CA GLU A 524 -17.37 -13.96 3.94
C GLU A 524 -16.74 -12.56 4.12
N TRP A 525 -16.12 -12.34 5.28
CA TRP A 525 -15.46 -11.11 5.73
C TRP A 525 -14.36 -11.49 6.74
N VAL A 526 -13.63 -10.49 7.22
CA VAL A 526 -12.59 -10.59 8.24
C VAL A 526 -13.15 -10.09 9.57
N ASP A 527 -13.06 -10.90 10.62
CA ASP A 527 -13.41 -10.49 11.98
C ASP A 527 -12.33 -10.95 12.97
N PHE A 528 -11.82 -10.02 13.76
CA PHE A 528 -10.80 -10.31 14.76
C PHE A 528 -11.45 -10.82 16.04
N PRO A 529 -10.74 -11.64 16.83
CA PRO A 529 -11.20 -12.05 18.15
C PRO A 529 -11.54 -10.84 19.02
N ARG A 530 -12.81 -10.73 19.45
CA ARG A 530 -13.32 -9.67 20.32
C ARG A 530 -14.48 -10.19 21.16
N GLU A 531 -14.87 -9.43 22.19
CA GLU A 531 -16.01 -9.81 23.06
C GLU A 531 -17.28 -10.13 22.24
N GLY A 532 -17.58 -9.30 21.24
CA GLY A 532 -18.80 -9.43 20.43
C GLY A 532 -18.88 -10.65 19.51
N ASN A 533 -17.80 -11.43 19.35
CA ASN A 533 -17.81 -12.71 18.61
C ASN A 533 -17.30 -13.88 19.45
N GLY A 534 -17.24 -13.72 20.78
CA GLY A 534 -16.78 -14.76 21.69
C GLY A 534 -15.29 -15.12 21.53
N TRP A 535 -14.46 -14.15 21.10
CA TRP A 535 -13.02 -14.33 20.87
C TRP A 535 -12.69 -15.36 19.77
N SER A 536 -13.56 -15.48 18.77
CA SER A 536 -13.37 -16.42 17.66
C SER A 536 -12.27 -15.97 16.70
N HIS A 537 -11.49 -16.95 16.22
CA HIS A 537 -10.53 -16.80 15.13
C HIS A 537 -11.07 -17.31 13.78
N ASP A 538 -12.34 -17.74 13.71
CA ASP A 538 -12.89 -18.42 12.53
C ASP A 538 -12.96 -17.54 11.29
N TYR A 539 -13.08 -16.22 11.46
CA TYR A 539 -13.06 -15.23 10.39
C TYR A 539 -11.73 -14.44 10.34
N CYS A 540 -10.79 -14.73 11.25
CA CYS A 540 -9.46 -14.13 11.31
C CYS A 540 -8.41 -15.05 10.66
N ARG A 541 -8.71 -15.51 9.43
CA ARG A 541 -7.93 -16.51 8.68
C ARG A 541 -8.20 -16.40 7.18
N ARG A 542 -7.41 -17.08 6.34
CA ARG A 542 -7.57 -17.15 4.86
C ARG A 542 -7.73 -18.58 4.38
N ARG A 543 -8.85 -18.90 3.75
CA ARG A 543 -9.18 -20.23 3.19
C ARG A 543 -8.44 -20.52 1.87
N TRP A 544 -7.14 -20.77 1.95
CA TRP A 544 -6.34 -21.13 0.76
C TRP A 544 -6.78 -22.44 0.12
N ASP A 545 -7.32 -23.35 0.93
CA ASP A 545 -7.88 -24.63 0.46
C ASP A 545 -9.00 -24.46 -0.58
N LEU A 546 -9.74 -23.34 -0.53
CA LEU A 546 -10.77 -23.03 -1.53
C LEU A 546 -10.16 -22.72 -2.90
N ALA A 547 -9.06 -21.96 -2.93
CA ALA A 547 -8.36 -21.56 -4.14
C ALA A 547 -7.56 -22.73 -4.76
N ASP A 548 -7.02 -23.60 -3.91
CA ASP A 548 -6.20 -24.76 -4.31
C ASP A 548 -7.05 -25.96 -4.79
N ALA A 549 -8.37 -25.93 -4.58
CA ALA A 549 -9.26 -27.03 -4.93
C ALA A 549 -9.70 -26.99 -6.40
N ASP A 550 -9.21 -27.93 -7.22
CA ASP A 550 -9.56 -28.07 -8.64
C ASP A 550 -11.07 -28.31 -8.91
N HIS A 551 -11.83 -28.72 -7.90
CA HIS A 551 -13.27 -28.95 -8.00
C HIS A 551 -14.11 -27.73 -7.59
N LEU A 552 -13.46 -26.60 -7.28
CA LEU A 552 -14.12 -25.34 -6.94
C LEU A 552 -13.78 -24.23 -7.94
N ARG A 553 -14.63 -23.21 -8.00
CA ARG A 553 -14.56 -22.11 -8.97
C ARG A 553 -13.60 -20.99 -8.56
N TYR A 554 -13.12 -20.97 -7.32
CA TYR A 554 -12.14 -19.96 -6.85
C TYR A 554 -10.85 -19.99 -7.67
N GLN A 555 -10.41 -21.18 -8.13
CA GLN A 555 -9.27 -21.32 -9.02
C GLN A 555 -9.40 -20.49 -10.31
N HIS A 556 -10.63 -20.29 -10.82
CA HIS A 556 -10.86 -19.53 -12.04
C HIS A 556 -10.61 -18.03 -11.83
N LEU A 557 -10.98 -17.51 -10.67
CA LEU A 557 -10.70 -16.14 -10.27
C LEU A 557 -9.19 -15.95 -10.05
N LEU A 558 -8.55 -16.90 -9.38
CA LEU A 558 -7.09 -16.90 -9.20
C LEU A 558 -6.33 -16.95 -10.53
N ASN A 559 -6.76 -17.79 -11.47
CA ASN A 559 -6.15 -17.89 -12.79
C ASN A 559 -6.35 -16.61 -13.61
N PHE A 560 -7.52 -15.99 -13.51
CA PHE A 560 -7.77 -14.68 -14.13
C PHE A 560 -6.83 -13.62 -13.56
N ASP A 561 -6.66 -13.58 -12.24
CA ASP A 561 -5.80 -12.58 -11.60
C ASP A 561 -4.35 -12.71 -12.06
N LYS A 562 -3.82 -13.94 -12.08
CA LYS A 562 -2.51 -14.26 -12.68
C LYS A 562 -2.41 -13.81 -14.13
N GLY A 563 -3.45 -14.08 -14.93
CA GLY A 563 -3.50 -13.69 -16.34
C GLY A 563 -3.51 -12.17 -16.53
N MET A 564 -4.23 -11.44 -15.68
CA MET A 564 -4.27 -9.98 -15.69
C MET A 564 -2.90 -9.37 -15.38
N LEU A 565 -2.19 -9.90 -14.37
CA LEU A 565 -0.84 -9.40 -14.03
C LEU A 565 0.21 -9.80 -15.07
N ALA A 566 0.12 -11.02 -15.63
CA ALA A 566 0.99 -11.46 -16.71
C ALA A 566 0.81 -10.62 -17.99
N LEU A 567 -0.40 -10.13 -18.26
CA LEU A 567 -0.67 -9.17 -19.33
C LEU A 567 0.12 -7.87 -19.11
N ASP A 568 0.22 -7.39 -17.87
CA ASP A 568 1.01 -6.21 -17.53
C ASP A 568 2.53 -6.47 -17.63
N ASP A 569 3.01 -7.67 -17.29
CA ASP A 569 4.41 -8.04 -17.54
C ASP A 569 4.77 -7.95 -19.04
N GLN A 570 3.83 -8.31 -19.91
CA GLN A 570 4.05 -8.32 -21.36
C GLN A 570 3.93 -6.93 -21.99
N TYR A 571 2.98 -6.10 -21.54
CA TYR A 571 2.63 -4.84 -22.22
C TYR A 571 2.84 -3.58 -21.38
N SER A 572 3.14 -3.72 -20.09
CA SER A 572 3.36 -2.63 -19.12
C SER A 572 2.27 -1.55 -19.18
N TYR A 573 1.01 -1.98 -19.19
CA TYR A 573 -0.12 -1.08 -19.39
C TYR A 573 -0.51 -0.31 -18.12
N ILE A 574 -0.29 -0.87 -16.92
CA ILE A 574 -0.74 -0.25 -15.65
C ILE A 574 -0.06 1.11 -15.44
N ALA A 575 1.27 1.18 -15.68
CA ALA A 575 2.02 2.43 -15.56
C ALA A 575 2.15 3.19 -16.89
N ALA A 576 1.44 2.79 -17.95
CA ALA A 576 1.53 3.48 -19.24
C ALA A 576 0.95 4.89 -19.13
N ALA A 577 1.68 5.87 -19.67
CA ALA A 577 1.25 7.26 -19.72
C ALA A 577 0.10 7.48 -20.72
N HIS A 578 0.05 6.70 -21.80
CA HIS A 578 -1.05 6.78 -22.76
C HIS A 578 -2.31 6.15 -22.17
N GLN A 579 -3.34 6.98 -21.99
CA GLN A 579 -4.67 6.59 -21.56
C GLN A 579 -5.70 7.40 -22.37
N HIS A 580 -6.65 6.73 -23.01
CA HIS A 580 -7.70 7.41 -23.77
C HIS A 580 -8.99 6.63 -23.77
N VAL A 581 -10.06 7.19 -23.19
CA VAL A 581 -11.39 6.57 -23.23
C VAL A 581 -12.13 7.04 -24.48
N SER A 582 -12.38 6.14 -25.42
CA SER A 582 -13.10 6.48 -26.65
C SER A 582 -14.62 6.40 -26.45
N THR A 583 -15.09 5.42 -25.68
CA THR A 583 -16.53 5.16 -25.53
C THR A 583 -16.89 4.84 -24.09
N ALA A 584 -17.86 5.54 -23.52
CA ALA A 584 -18.58 5.15 -22.31
C ALA A 584 -20.08 5.33 -22.59
N ASP A 585 -20.69 4.25 -23.08
CA ASP A 585 -22.07 4.21 -23.54
C ASP A 585 -22.96 3.52 -22.50
N ASP A 586 -23.69 4.32 -21.72
CA ASP A 586 -24.57 3.82 -20.67
C ASP A 586 -25.79 3.04 -21.21
N ASN A 587 -26.25 3.34 -22.43
CA ASN A 587 -27.40 2.64 -23.02
C ASN A 587 -27.04 1.22 -23.43
N ARG A 588 -25.82 1.03 -23.96
CA ARG A 588 -25.28 -0.29 -24.31
C ARG A 588 -24.50 -0.94 -23.17
N GLN A 589 -24.18 -0.18 -22.12
CA GLN A 589 -23.26 -0.54 -21.04
C GLN A 589 -21.89 -1.02 -21.57
N ILE A 590 -21.41 -0.30 -22.59
CA ILE A 590 -20.14 -0.57 -23.27
C ILE A 590 -19.12 0.50 -22.87
N LEU A 591 -17.95 0.05 -22.44
CA LEU A 591 -16.79 0.89 -22.16
C LEU A 591 -15.63 0.46 -23.06
N VAL A 592 -15.09 1.39 -23.85
CA VAL A 592 -13.94 1.17 -24.72
C VAL A 592 -12.87 2.23 -24.44
N PHE A 593 -11.64 1.78 -24.23
CA PHE A 593 -10.52 2.66 -23.99
C PHE A 593 -9.18 2.04 -24.39
N GLU A 594 -8.17 2.89 -24.46
CA GLU A 594 -6.78 2.55 -24.73
C GLU A 594 -5.97 2.76 -23.46
N ARG A 595 -5.07 1.82 -23.14
CA ARG A 595 -4.03 2.01 -22.13
C ARG A 595 -2.73 1.38 -22.62
N GLY A 596 -1.70 2.20 -22.77
CA GLY A 596 -0.45 1.77 -23.42
C GLY A 596 -0.72 1.24 -24.84
N PRO A 597 -0.18 0.08 -25.23
CA PRO A 597 -0.37 -0.49 -26.57
C PRO A 597 -1.68 -1.28 -26.74
N LEU A 598 -2.54 -1.31 -25.71
CA LEU A 598 -3.72 -2.17 -25.65
C LEU A 598 -5.02 -1.40 -25.83
N VAL A 599 -6.01 -2.04 -26.45
CA VAL A 599 -7.39 -1.60 -26.55
C VAL A 599 -8.27 -2.50 -25.71
N PHE A 600 -9.01 -1.93 -24.77
CA PHE A 600 -9.90 -2.64 -23.85
C PHE A 600 -11.35 -2.43 -24.26
N VAL A 601 -12.14 -3.51 -24.24
CA VAL A 601 -13.57 -3.51 -24.55
C VAL A 601 -14.29 -4.21 -23.41
N PHE A 602 -15.11 -3.48 -22.66
CA PHE A 602 -15.93 -4.00 -21.56
C PHE A 602 -17.39 -3.95 -21.95
N ASN A 603 -18.09 -5.06 -21.73
CA ASN A 603 -19.54 -5.15 -21.85
C ASN A 603 -20.15 -5.51 -20.48
N PHE A 604 -20.66 -4.50 -19.78
CA PHE A 604 -21.33 -4.64 -18.50
C PHE A 604 -22.81 -5.03 -18.63
N HIS A 605 -23.35 -5.11 -19.85
CA HIS A 605 -24.75 -5.45 -20.05
C HIS A 605 -25.05 -6.86 -19.50
N PRO A 606 -26.13 -7.04 -18.71
CA PRO A 606 -26.49 -8.33 -18.12
C PRO A 606 -26.70 -9.50 -19.09
N HIS A 607 -27.15 -9.21 -20.32
CA HIS A 607 -27.70 -10.21 -21.24
C HIS A 607 -27.34 -9.96 -22.71
N GLN A 608 -27.14 -8.72 -23.13
CA GLN A 608 -26.90 -8.40 -24.53
C GLN A 608 -25.48 -8.76 -24.95
N THR A 609 -25.37 -9.63 -25.94
CA THR A 609 -24.13 -9.85 -26.70
C THR A 609 -24.18 -8.98 -27.96
N TYR A 610 -23.09 -8.28 -28.25
CA TYR A 610 -22.97 -7.48 -29.47
C TYR A 610 -22.12 -8.22 -30.49
N GLU A 611 -22.75 -8.68 -31.57
CA GLU A 611 -22.07 -9.27 -32.72
C GLU A 611 -21.69 -8.15 -33.69
N GLY A 612 -20.39 -8.00 -33.97
CA GLY A 612 -19.90 -6.92 -34.83
C GLY A 612 -20.04 -5.54 -34.18
N LEU A 613 -19.73 -5.44 -32.88
CA LEU A 613 -19.62 -4.15 -32.21
C LEU A 613 -18.50 -3.34 -32.88
N GLU A 614 -18.86 -2.20 -33.46
CA GLU A 614 -17.90 -1.27 -34.04
C GLU A 614 -17.22 -0.46 -32.92
N ILE A 615 -15.88 -0.52 -32.88
CA ILE A 615 -15.07 0.22 -31.91
C ILE A 615 -13.96 1.00 -32.63
N GLY A 616 -13.60 2.16 -32.08
CA GLY A 616 -12.48 2.97 -32.57
C GLY A 616 -11.14 2.43 -32.06
N VAL A 617 -10.10 2.51 -32.88
CA VAL A 617 -8.73 2.11 -32.55
C VAL A 617 -7.72 3.15 -33.04
N PRO A 618 -6.58 3.32 -32.35
CA PRO A 618 -5.68 4.46 -32.59
C PRO A 618 -4.95 4.37 -33.93
N GLU A 619 -4.71 3.16 -34.43
CA GLU A 619 -3.93 2.93 -35.64
C GLU A 619 -4.61 1.92 -36.57
N PRO A 620 -4.50 2.10 -37.90
CA PRO A 620 -4.91 1.07 -38.84
C PRO A 620 -3.97 -0.14 -38.79
N GLY A 621 -4.49 -1.30 -39.13
CA GLY A 621 -3.75 -2.54 -39.28
C GLY A 621 -4.58 -3.75 -38.88
N LYS A 622 -3.93 -4.67 -38.18
CA LYS A 622 -4.51 -5.94 -37.73
C LYS A 622 -4.40 -6.05 -36.22
N TYR A 623 -5.51 -6.39 -35.57
CA TYR A 623 -5.57 -6.58 -34.11
C TYR A 623 -5.94 -8.03 -33.78
N GLN A 624 -5.44 -8.51 -32.65
CA GLN A 624 -5.76 -9.83 -32.09
C GLN A 624 -6.01 -9.72 -30.59
N LEU A 625 -6.71 -10.70 -30.02
CA LEU A 625 -6.92 -10.77 -28.58
C LEU A 625 -5.60 -11.02 -27.85
N ALA A 626 -5.27 -10.12 -26.92
CA ALA A 626 -4.26 -10.33 -25.90
C ALA A 626 -4.84 -11.05 -24.67
N PHE A 627 -6.09 -10.76 -24.33
CA PHE A 627 -6.73 -11.28 -23.11
C PHE A 627 -8.26 -11.32 -23.27
N ASP A 628 -8.91 -12.33 -22.71
CA ASP A 628 -10.38 -12.47 -22.72
C ASP A 628 -10.88 -13.01 -21.38
N THR A 629 -11.70 -12.23 -20.67
CA THR A 629 -12.27 -12.69 -19.40
C THR A 629 -13.26 -13.84 -19.58
N ASP A 630 -13.80 -14.04 -20.79
CA ASP A 630 -14.70 -15.15 -21.10
C ASP A 630 -13.95 -16.47 -21.38
N ALA A 631 -12.61 -16.52 -21.27
CA ALA A 631 -11.86 -17.76 -21.43
C ALA A 631 -12.25 -18.84 -20.39
N ARG A 632 -12.16 -20.12 -20.78
CA ARG A 632 -12.59 -21.27 -19.97
C ARG A 632 -11.74 -21.45 -18.72
N GLU A 633 -10.43 -21.19 -18.80
CA GLU A 633 -9.54 -21.20 -17.64
C GLU A 633 -9.97 -20.20 -16.55
N PHE A 634 -10.66 -19.13 -16.95
CA PHE A 634 -11.23 -18.10 -16.06
C PHE A 634 -12.71 -18.34 -15.75
N GLY A 635 -13.25 -19.51 -16.07
CA GLY A 635 -14.64 -19.88 -15.78
C GLY A 635 -15.67 -19.25 -16.71
N GLY A 636 -15.25 -18.72 -17.87
CA GLY A 636 -16.14 -18.23 -18.93
C GLY A 636 -16.49 -19.29 -19.98
N LYS A 637 -17.16 -18.87 -21.05
CA LYS A 637 -17.71 -19.75 -22.10
C LYS A 637 -16.81 -19.89 -23.35
N SER A 638 -15.72 -19.13 -23.43
CA SER A 638 -14.76 -19.02 -24.55
C SER A 638 -15.45 -18.72 -25.87
N ARG A 639 -16.29 -17.68 -25.88
CA ARG A 639 -17.03 -17.27 -27.08
C ARG A 639 -16.16 -16.49 -28.07
N CYS A 640 -15.10 -15.86 -27.59
CA CYS A 640 -14.16 -15.08 -28.41
C CYS A 640 -12.93 -15.93 -28.79
N GLY A 641 -12.48 -15.83 -30.04
CA GLY A 641 -11.38 -16.65 -30.58
C GLY A 641 -10.05 -15.89 -30.64
N PHE A 642 -9.01 -16.37 -29.94
CA PHE A 642 -7.69 -15.73 -29.91
C PHE A 642 -6.97 -15.65 -31.27
N SER A 643 -7.29 -16.55 -32.21
CA SER A 643 -6.69 -16.59 -33.55
C SER A 643 -7.44 -15.74 -34.59
N VAL A 644 -8.49 -15.01 -34.18
CA VAL A 644 -9.28 -14.18 -35.11
C VAL A 644 -8.52 -12.88 -35.38
N ASP A 645 -8.30 -12.60 -36.67
CA ASP A 645 -7.75 -11.34 -37.12
C ASP A 645 -8.86 -10.28 -37.23
N HIS A 646 -8.72 -9.19 -36.47
CA HIS A 646 -9.60 -8.03 -36.54
C HIS A 646 -8.94 -6.95 -37.41
N PHE A 647 -9.33 -6.89 -38.68
CA PHE A 647 -8.84 -5.89 -39.62
C PHE A 647 -9.55 -4.55 -39.42
N THR A 648 -8.78 -3.48 -39.46
CA THR A 648 -9.34 -2.14 -39.32
C THR A 648 -9.86 -1.59 -40.64
N SER A 649 -10.93 -0.82 -40.60
CA SER A 649 -11.36 0.10 -41.67
C SER A 649 -11.02 1.55 -41.29
N PRO A 650 -10.78 2.45 -42.26
CA PRO A 650 -10.62 3.87 -41.98
C PRO A 650 -11.84 4.48 -41.30
N ASP A 651 -11.64 5.66 -40.72
CA ASP A 651 -12.67 6.52 -40.11
C ASP A 651 -13.36 5.86 -38.90
N GLY A 652 -12.83 6.13 -37.71
CA GLY A 652 -13.39 5.66 -36.44
C GLY A 652 -14.88 6.02 -36.27
N PRO A 653 -15.68 5.22 -35.53
CA PRO A 653 -17.06 5.57 -35.23
C PRO A 653 -17.14 6.89 -34.49
N GLU A 654 -18.27 7.58 -34.65
CA GLU A 654 -18.68 8.59 -33.68
C GLU A 654 -18.79 7.94 -32.30
N SER A 655 -18.21 8.58 -31.29
CA SER A 655 -18.09 8.01 -29.95
C SER A 655 -18.26 9.07 -28.89
N TRP A 656 -18.77 8.65 -27.73
CA TRP A 656 -19.14 9.53 -26.64
C TRP A 656 -18.66 8.95 -25.31
N VAL A 657 -18.28 9.84 -24.41
CA VAL A 657 -18.04 9.53 -23.00
C VAL A 657 -19.05 10.35 -22.20
N GLY A 658 -20.16 9.72 -21.83
CA GLY A 658 -21.31 10.43 -21.27
C GLY A 658 -21.82 11.52 -22.23
N PRO A 659 -21.92 12.79 -21.79
CA PRO A 659 -22.38 13.89 -22.66
C PRO A 659 -21.31 14.43 -23.62
N TYR A 660 -20.07 13.92 -23.56
CA TYR A 660 -18.94 14.49 -24.29
C TYR A 660 -18.59 13.66 -25.53
N GLU A 661 -18.75 14.25 -26.71
CA GLU A 661 -18.27 13.68 -27.98
C GLU A 661 -16.74 13.56 -27.95
N GLN A 662 -16.22 12.40 -28.37
CA GLN A 662 -14.80 12.14 -28.49
C GLN A 662 -14.34 12.31 -29.94
N PRO A 663 -13.10 12.80 -30.18
CA PRO A 663 -12.53 12.79 -31.51
C PRO A 663 -12.53 11.38 -32.10
N PRO A 664 -12.99 11.19 -33.36
CA PRO A 664 -12.95 9.90 -34.01
C PRO A 664 -11.53 9.34 -34.01
N ARG A 665 -11.40 8.06 -33.64
CA ARG A 665 -10.10 7.36 -33.72
C ARG A 665 -9.73 7.15 -35.19
N ALA A 666 -8.43 6.93 -35.48
CA ALA A 666 -7.93 6.89 -36.86
C ALA A 666 -8.55 5.75 -37.69
N ALA A 667 -8.90 4.65 -37.04
CA ALA A 667 -9.50 3.50 -37.67
C ALA A 667 -10.53 2.86 -36.75
N LYS A 668 -11.25 1.86 -37.27
CA LYS A 668 -12.25 1.10 -36.54
C LYS A 668 -12.18 -0.38 -36.84
N MET A 669 -12.58 -1.21 -35.90
CA MET A 669 -12.71 -2.65 -36.09
C MET A 669 -14.02 -3.18 -35.52
N LEU A 670 -14.43 -4.35 -36.00
CA LEU A 670 -15.59 -5.08 -35.51
C LEU A 670 -15.14 -6.16 -34.53
N VAL A 671 -15.80 -6.23 -33.39
CA VAL A 671 -15.52 -7.24 -32.36
C VAL A 671 -16.79 -7.98 -31.94
N LEU A 672 -16.62 -9.20 -31.45
CA LEU A 672 -17.65 -9.88 -30.67
C LEU A 672 -17.48 -9.42 -29.21
N SER A 673 -18.57 -8.94 -28.60
CA SER A 673 -18.55 -8.55 -27.19
C SER A 673 -19.67 -9.24 -26.42
N PRO A 674 -19.40 -10.41 -25.81
CA PRO A 674 -20.37 -11.13 -25.01
C PRO A 674 -20.82 -10.36 -23.76
N ALA A 675 -22.06 -10.57 -23.33
CA ALA A 675 -22.59 -10.02 -22.09
C ALA A 675 -21.69 -10.37 -20.88
N ARG A 676 -21.48 -9.39 -19.99
CA ARG A 676 -20.62 -9.49 -18.79
C ARG A 676 -19.25 -10.08 -19.11
N SER A 677 -18.54 -9.43 -20.04
CA SER A 677 -17.18 -9.82 -20.37
C SER A 677 -16.32 -8.62 -20.76
N ALA A 678 -15.01 -8.80 -20.70
CA ALA A 678 -14.04 -7.86 -21.21
C ALA A 678 -13.03 -8.56 -22.11
N GLN A 679 -12.72 -7.91 -23.23
CA GLN A 679 -11.72 -8.34 -24.21
C GLN A 679 -10.64 -7.26 -24.32
N VAL A 680 -9.38 -7.69 -24.41
CA VAL A 680 -8.23 -6.81 -24.59
C VAL A 680 -7.53 -7.19 -25.88
N TYR A 681 -7.26 -6.20 -26.72
CA TYR A 681 -6.67 -6.37 -28.03
C TYR A 681 -5.31 -5.67 -28.11
N PHE A 682 -4.40 -6.25 -28.87
CA PHE A 682 -3.13 -5.64 -29.24
C PHE A 682 -3.01 -5.56 -30.76
N LYS A 683 -2.25 -4.58 -31.24
CA LYS A 683 -1.93 -4.46 -32.67
C LYS A 683 -0.85 -5.49 -33.04
N VAL A 684 -1.12 -6.33 -34.02
CA VAL A 684 -0.14 -7.28 -34.56
C VAL A 684 0.93 -6.50 -35.32
N PRO A 685 2.23 -6.68 -35.00
CA PRO A 685 3.30 -6.05 -35.75
C PRO A 685 3.28 -6.50 -37.22
N GLU A 686 3.25 -5.56 -38.16
CA GLU A 686 3.43 -5.88 -39.57
C GLU A 686 4.92 -6.17 -39.84
N PRO A 687 5.25 -7.22 -40.60
CA PRO A 687 6.63 -7.43 -41.02
C PRO A 687 7.08 -6.21 -41.82
N ALA A 688 8.29 -5.70 -41.53
CA ALA A 688 8.87 -4.62 -42.31
C ALA A 688 8.79 -5.00 -43.80
N PRO A 689 8.36 -4.08 -44.69
CA PRO A 689 8.27 -4.38 -46.10
C PRO A 689 9.64 -4.90 -46.55
N SER A 690 9.69 -6.14 -47.02
CA SER A 690 10.88 -6.67 -47.68
C SER A 690 11.22 -5.65 -48.76
N ALA A 691 12.45 -5.12 -48.74
CA ALA A 691 12.91 -4.16 -49.74
C ALA A 691 12.46 -4.65 -51.11
N GLU A 692 11.69 -3.83 -51.83
CA GLU A 692 11.34 -4.16 -53.21
C GLU A 692 12.64 -4.55 -53.92
N PRO A 693 12.68 -5.70 -54.62
CA PRO A 693 13.89 -6.10 -55.33
C PRO A 693 14.31 -4.93 -56.22
N SER A 694 15.56 -4.50 -56.07
CA SER A 694 16.04 -3.36 -56.84
C SER A 694 15.93 -3.69 -58.33
N VAL A 695 15.85 -2.68 -59.20
CA VAL A 695 15.89 -2.89 -60.65
C VAL A 695 17.13 -3.73 -61.04
N SER A 696 18.23 -3.65 -60.28
CA SER A 696 19.40 -4.51 -60.46
C SER A 696 19.20 -5.98 -60.08
N ASP A 697 18.33 -6.29 -59.12
CA ASP A 697 17.99 -7.67 -58.75
C ASP A 697 17.07 -8.31 -59.81
N ILE A 698 16.13 -7.53 -60.36
CA ILE A 698 15.26 -7.93 -61.48
C ILE A 698 16.08 -8.13 -62.76
N VAL A 699 17.05 -7.25 -63.05
CA VAL A 699 17.93 -7.39 -64.23
C VAL A 699 18.87 -8.60 -64.08
N ARG A 700 19.31 -8.95 -62.86
CA ARG A 700 20.11 -10.17 -62.62
C ARG A 700 19.32 -11.46 -62.86
N GLU A 701 18.03 -11.50 -62.54
CA GLU A 701 17.16 -12.63 -62.87
C GLU A 701 16.94 -12.78 -64.38
N ILE A 702 16.78 -11.66 -65.11
CA ILE A 702 16.60 -11.68 -66.57
C ILE A 702 17.88 -12.11 -67.30
N ASP A 703 19.07 -11.69 -66.83
CA ASP A 703 20.35 -12.12 -67.40
C ASP A 703 20.69 -13.59 -67.06
N ALA A 704 20.23 -14.10 -65.91
CA ALA A 704 20.40 -15.51 -65.54
C ALA A 704 19.57 -16.45 -66.43
N ASP A 705 18.35 -16.05 -66.81
CA ASP A 705 17.51 -16.80 -67.75
C ASP A 705 17.99 -16.70 -69.21
N ALA A 706 18.60 -15.58 -69.62
CA ALA A 706 19.17 -15.43 -70.97
C ALA A 706 20.46 -16.25 -71.17
N GLY A 707 21.21 -16.53 -70.08
CA GLY A 707 22.41 -17.38 -70.10
C GLY A 707 22.11 -18.88 -70.24
N ALA A 708 20.90 -19.32 -69.92
CA ALA A 708 20.47 -20.72 -70.02
C ALA A 708 19.91 -21.11 -71.41
N ALA A 709 19.76 -20.14 -72.33
CA ALA A 709 19.19 -20.32 -73.66
C ALA A 709 20.20 -20.14 -74.82
N ARG A 710 21.50 -20.38 -74.59
CA ARG A 710 22.53 -20.42 -75.64
C ARG A 710 23.37 -21.69 -75.64
#